data_AF-A0A1C4UYL9-F1
#
_entry.id   AF-A0A1C4UYL9-F1
#
_cell.length_a   1.000
_cell.length_b   1.000
_cell.length_c   1.000
_cell.angle_alpha   90.00
_cell.angle_beta   90.00
_cell.angle_gamma   90.00
#
_symmetry.space_group_name_H-M   'P 1'
#
loop_
_entity.id
_entity.type
_entity.pdbx_description
1 polymer ?
#
loop_
_entity_poly.entity_id
_entity_poly.type
_entity_poly.pdbx_seq_one_letter_code
_entity_poly.pdbx_strand_id
1 'polypeptide(L)'
;MDDVSWQLRVVGEGRRAALRILALLVCSGLAFIGTPGTALATSQVSLQGSASKAEYTRGERVQLTFTVTNPAAQECQVGTAGDGSLIITGVSRDGKALTPQIAPVSYIDGLATLMLSQLAPVNPGARATIDIDSGERAALRSASWSAASGSVLALWQVDQPGDYRVTAVYSFPRLPEQPTDVCNGSSQPIMVSFAILDDKGSGSKLLLWLIISVALAVVLVAAVLTLRRVRRIPPAAVLLVLAVVPTAAVVVAPAPAYAEIVFDNPGDGALQAAYGECVRKFRAEDGAGDPAGIFTQLEFSPHRIVIARQPHRQKNPIGSFATPDDWRDATNGTGTGSRIDWDPLYHGYPQAGTTADSCAGLYHEMYHAYEFSKGIQDSSNCRATDKGPDAPQAAVREIAATLAENAYRRYHGLTPRDSYNGLKLPNSIDDCYQQNRPRPPRKYPVNPGRAGGDCPAAGCADSNGDPHLTTFDGLHYDLQAAGEFVAVIGSGLEVQTRQVPYPGSTTVSVNSAVAMNIDGDRVAFYQTGDGIEVRVAGEMKKISAEALVLPHGGTIARTPEMDAYLVVWPDSSSAWVAELGTWGLNLDVRLADVRKNAVSGIFGNFDGSADNDLVSRDGKTVDTAPDFDTLYRKFGHSWRVRDGESLFDYPSGQNTHTFTLADFPSRPVSAADLTARDVAELICRNAGVFEQPYLDDCIVDVAVTGQSAFVAGMAATQAAATGVKVGAGQNSAPSQTPVPSGHGPLRDGSTVADRITAAVEAKRFDLDLGDTEVFYIADWHGTTDGCDQTFSVNLVGVSHSNFPCTNGIVEFTIPDVSRRYQLEIASASTGTGPFSFTLITAKPHTAPAALGATITGRIQSRGQEDAYELSAGVSAVTLTKTSGCDADIFAEVHDLTADSVLVGSNPLCGNRLGPYPLPDPTHRYAVVIRSIFLKTGRYAFTLG
;
A
#
# COMPACT_ATOMS: atom_id res chain seq x y z
N MET A 1 13.51 -15.34 84.53
CA MET A 1 14.67 -16.26 84.46
C MET A 1 15.15 -16.33 83.04
N ASP A 2 15.73 -15.31 82.43
CA ASP A 2 16.03 -13.88 82.70
C ASP A 2 16.52 -13.39 81.31
N ASP A 3 16.38 -12.16 80.86
CA ASP A 3 16.08 -10.87 81.47
C ASP A 3 15.69 -9.95 80.30
N VAL A 4 14.55 -9.24 80.36
CA VAL A 4 14.47 -7.80 80.67
C VAL A 4 14.98 -6.95 79.49
N SER A 5 14.09 -6.50 78.59
CA SER A 5 13.23 -5.29 78.70
C SER A 5 13.99 -3.97 78.66
N TRP A 6 13.62 -3.06 77.76
CA TRP A 6 12.70 -1.94 78.02
C TRP A 6 12.61 -1.02 76.80
N GLN A 7 11.46 -0.36 76.72
CA GLN A 7 11.05 0.60 75.70
C GLN A 7 11.77 1.95 75.82
N LEU A 8 11.90 2.70 74.71
CA LEU A 8 11.08 3.89 74.34
C LEU A 8 11.83 4.79 73.31
N ARG A 9 11.21 4.96 72.14
CA ARG A 9 10.84 6.23 71.44
C ARG A 9 11.89 7.31 71.05
N VAL A 10 11.69 7.80 69.81
CA VAL A 10 11.85 9.18 69.26
C VAL A 10 13.01 9.47 68.29
N VAL A 11 12.59 9.70 67.02
CA VAL A 11 12.99 10.72 66.00
C VAL A 11 14.39 10.70 65.39
N GLY A 12 14.41 10.83 64.06
CA GLY A 12 15.41 11.62 63.35
C GLY A 12 16.04 10.94 62.13
N GLU A 13 15.59 11.38 60.96
CA GLU A 13 16.30 11.54 59.68
C GLU A 13 17.57 10.73 59.35
N GLY A 14 17.62 10.29 58.08
CA GLY A 14 18.85 10.47 57.29
C GLY A 14 19.48 9.21 56.71
N ARG A 15 19.13 8.97 55.44
CA ARG A 15 20.05 8.63 54.33
C ARG A 15 21.06 7.46 54.48
N ARG A 16 20.90 6.57 53.49
CA ARG A 16 21.93 5.94 52.64
C ARG A 16 22.41 4.52 53.01
N ALA A 17 21.90 3.61 52.16
CA ALA A 17 22.68 2.80 51.23
C ALA A 17 23.33 1.49 51.72
N ALA A 18 23.12 0.49 50.85
CA ALA A 18 23.94 -0.72 50.64
C ALA A 18 23.86 -1.80 51.73
N LEU A 19 23.75 -3.09 51.45
CA LEU A 19 23.73 -3.88 50.22
C LEU A 19 23.40 -5.32 50.69
N ARG A 20 22.63 -6.09 49.90
CA ARG A 20 22.69 -7.57 49.76
C ARG A 20 22.36 -8.42 51.01
N ILE A 21 21.71 -9.57 50.97
CA ILE A 21 21.14 -10.50 49.99
C ILE A 21 20.52 -11.59 50.90
N LEU A 22 19.28 -12.02 50.68
CA LEU A 22 18.90 -13.41 50.35
C LEU A 22 17.48 -13.74 50.86
N ALA A 23 16.77 -14.44 49.97
CA ALA A 23 15.75 -15.44 50.25
C ALA A 23 14.32 -14.97 50.59
N LEU A 24 13.50 -15.09 49.54
CA LEU A 24 12.29 -15.92 49.49
C LEU A 24 10.99 -15.39 50.11
N LEU A 25 10.03 -15.23 49.19
CA LEU A 25 8.59 -15.46 49.30
C LEU A 25 7.72 -14.35 49.94
N VAL A 26 6.59 -14.14 49.25
CA VAL A 26 5.42 -13.32 49.57
C VAL A 26 5.53 -11.84 49.18
N CYS A 27 5.12 -11.54 47.94
CA CYS A 27 4.15 -10.50 47.61
C CYS A 27 3.94 -10.45 46.09
N SER A 28 3.37 -11.53 45.55
CA SER A 28 2.54 -11.45 44.34
C SER A 28 1.16 -10.93 44.77
N GLY A 29 0.66 -9.91 44.10
CA GLY A 29 -0.74 -9.52 44.19
C GLY A 29 -1.02 -8.12 44.71
N LEU A 30 -0.53 -7.09 44.00
CA LEU A 30 -1.28 -5.85 43.84
C LEU A 30 -1.13 -5.44 42.38
N ALA A 31 -1.88 -6.14 41.52
CA ALA A 31 -2.20 -5.66 40.20
C ALA A 31 -2.91 -4.31 40.36
N PHE A 32 -2.39 -3.27 39.73
CA PHE A 32 -3.19 -2.11 39.40
C PHE A 32 -4.39 -2.62 38.61
N ILE A 33 -5.57 -2.46 39.18
CA ILE A 33 -6.83 -2.68 38.47
C ILE A 33 -6.88 -1.60 37.40
N GLY A 34 -6.40 -1.94 36.21
CA GLY A 34 -6.80 -1.26 35.00
C GLY A 34 -8.32 -1.30 34.94
N THR A 35 -8.92 -0.17 34.59
CA THR A 35 -10.33 -0.10 34.21
C THR A 35 -10.67 -1.28 33.30
N PRO A 36 -11.72 -2.07 33.60
CA PRO A 36 -12.07 -3.20 32.75
C PRO A 36 -12.40 -2.66 31.36
N GLY A 37 -11.55 -3.00 30.39
CA GLY A 37 -11.91 -2.87 28.99
C GLY A 37 -13.24 -3.59 28.78
N THR A 38 -14.14 -2.92 28.08
CA THR A 38 -15.42 -3.46 27.62
C THR A 38 -15.19 -4.85 27.04
N ALA A 39 -15.63 -5.88 27.77
CA ALA A 39 -15.59 -7.25 27.28
C ALA A 39 -16.57 -7.36 26.10
N LEU A 40 -16.05 -7.27 24.87
CA LEU A 40 -16.77 -7.72 23.69
C LEU A 40 -16.93 -9.25 23.76
N ALA A 41 -17.98 -9.75 23.14
CA ALA A 41 -18.41 -11.14 23.13
C ALA A 41 -17.29 -12.12 22.73
N THR A 42 -17.46 -13.38 23.17
CA THR A 42 -16.48 -14.48 23.15
C THR A 42 -15.91 -14.76 21.77
N SER A 43 -14.69 -14.28 21.51
CA SER A 43 -13.84 -14.75 20.41
C SER A 43 -13.46 -16.21 20.60
N GLN A 44 -13.45 -17.03 19.54
CA GLN A 44 -12.91 -18.40 19.60
C GLN A 44 -11.42 -18.47 19.89
N VAL A 45 -10.72 -17.35 19.82
CA VAL A 45 -9.29 -17.23 20.13
C VAL A 45 -9.04 -16.14 21.17
N SER A 46 -8.11 -16.41 22.08
CA SER A 46 -7.62 -15.41 23.04
C SER A 46 -6.16 -15.08 22.74
N LEU A 47 -5.79 -13.82 22.94
CA LEU A 47 -4.44 -13.32 22.74
C LEU A 47 -3.83 -12.94 24.09
N GLN A 48 -2.55 -13.24 24.26
CA GLN A 48 -1.70 -12.69 25.32
C GLN A 48 -0.43 -12.15 24.68
N GLY A 49 0.20 -11.14 25.28
CA GLY A 49 1.42 -10.56 24.75
C GLY A 49 2.38 -10.15 25.85
N SER A 50 3.68 -10.22 25.55
CA SER A 50 4.74 -9.78 26.45
C SER A 50 5.92 -9.24 25.66
N ALA A 51 6.60 -8.25 26.23
CA ALA A 51 7.92 -7.84 25.76
C ALA A 51 8.98 -8.78 26.35
N SER A 52 10.00 -9.13 25.58
CA SER A 52 11.09 -9.97 26.07
C SER A 52 11.90 -9.30 27.20
N LYS A 53 11.85 -7.97 27.29
CA LYS A 53 12.44 -7.17 28.37
C LYS A 53 11.46 -6.09 28.82
N ALA A 54 11.52 -5.75 30.11
CA ALA A 54 10.82 -4.58 30.62
C ALA A 54 11.48 -3.27 30.16
N GLU A 55 12.80 -3.30 29.93
CA GLU A 55 13.61 -2.13 29.56
C GLU A 55 14.56 -2.50 28.40
N TYR A 56 14.59 -1.65 27.38
CA TYR A 56 15.50 -1.69 26.24
C TYR A 56 16.38 -0.45 26.25
N THR A 57 17.60 -0.56 25.72
CA THR A 57 18.45 0.60 25.45
C THR A 57 18.10 1.22 24.10
N ARG A 58 18.29 2.53 23.92
CA ARG A 58 18.07 3.19 22.62
C ARG A 58 18.83 2.46 21.50
N GLY A 59 18.15 2.13 20.41
CA GLY A 59 18.68 1.37 19.27
C GLY A 59 18.73 -0.15 19.47
N GLU A 60 18.35 -0.65 20.64
CA GLU A 60 18.16 -2.08 20.87
C GLU A 60 16.86 -2.57 20.23
N ARG A 61 16.91 -3.73 19.57
CA ARG A 61 15.74 -4.36 18.95
C ARG A 61 14.70 -4.74 20.02
N VAL A 62 13.53 -4.12 19.95
CA VAL A 62 12.39 -4.48 20.77
C VAL A 62 11.81 -5.78 20.23
N GLN A 63 11.67 -6.78 21.10
CA GLN A 63 11.13 -8.10 20.76
C GLN A 63 9.85 -8.32 21.56
N LEU A 64 8.74 -8.56 20.86
CA LEU A 64 7.44 -8.84 21.45
C LEU A 64 6.99 -10.24 21.04
N THR A 65 6.52 -11.01 22.00
CA THR A 65 5.96 -12.34 21.78
C THR A 65 4.49 -12.32 22.13
N PHE A 66 3.68 -12.74 21.16
CA PHE A 66 2.24 -12.90 21.30
C PHE A 66 1.90 -14.38 21.29
N THR A 67 0.90 -14.75 22.09
CA THR A 67 0.44 -16.13 22.22
C THR A 67 -1.05 -16.19 21.93
N VAL A 68 -1.40 -16.91 20.87
CA VAL A 68 -2.77 -17.21 20.50
C VAL A 68 -3.15 -18.53 21.15
N THR A 69 -4.25 -18.54 21.89
CA THR A 69 -4.79 -19.74 22.53
C THR A 69 -6.17 -20.03 21.97
N ASN A 70 -6.43 -21.28 21.62
CA ASN A 70 -7.76 -21.79 21.25
C ASN A 70 -8.51 -22.29 22.51
N PRO A 71 -9.41 -21.50 23.12
CA PRO A 71 -10.28 -21.95 24.21
C PRO A 71 -11.41 -22.90 23.79
N ALA A 72 -11.65 -23.10 22.48
CA ALA A 72 -12.75 -23.93 22.00
C ALA A 72 -12.50 -25.43 22.25
N ALA A 73 -13.57 -26.23 22.21
CA ALA A 73 -13.51 -27.68 22.44
C ALA A 73 -12.99 -28.48 21.24
N GLN A 74 -12.81 -27.84 20.07
CA GLN A 74 -12.35 -28.46 18.83
C GLN A 74 -11.03 -27.82 18.38
N GLU A 75 -10.17 -28.63 17.75
CA GLU A 75 -8.98 -28.14 17.09
C GLU A 75 -9.37 -27.25 15.90
N CYS A 76 -8.61 -26.17 15.71
CA CYS A 76 -8.69 -25.32 14.52
C CYS A 76 -7.29 -24.77 14.20
N GLN A 77 -7.12 -24.22 13.01
CA GLN A 77 -5.85 -23.66 12.55
C GLN A 77 -5.78 -22.16 12.81
N VAL A 78 -4.67 -21.68 13.37
CA VAL A 78 -4.41 -20.24 13.53
C VAL A 78 -3.26 -19.84 12.60
N GLY A 79 -3.36 -18.66 11.99
CA GLY A 79 -2.22 -18.01 11.33
C GLY A 79 -1.16 -17.64 12.36
N THR A 80 0.08 -18.01 12.09
CA THR A 80 1.24 -17.68 12.95
C THR A 80 2.17 -16.62 12.33
N ALA A 81 1.83 -16.14 11.14
CA ALA A 81 2.50 -15.00 10.51
C ALA A 81 2.23 -13.71 11.30
N GLY A 82 3.29 -12.97 11.66
CA GLY A 82 3.14 -11.66 12.30
C GLY A 82 2.35 -10.69 11.44
N ASP A 83 2.73 -10.57 10.17
CA ASP A 83 1.95 -9.82 9.18
C ASP A 83 0.66 -10.56 8.81
N GLY A 84 -0.43 -9.82 8.72
CA GLY A 84 -1.74 -10.32 8.34
C GLY A 84 -2.52 -11.01 9.48
N SER A 85 -1.84 -11.70 10.41
CA SER A 85 -2.52 -12.39 11.53
C SER A 85 -2.50 -11.61 12.85
N LEU A 86 -1.53 -10.71 13.04
CA LEU A 86 -1.42 -9.85 14.21
C LEU A 86 -1.46 -8.37 13.79
N ILE A 87 -2.46 -7.64 14.31
CA ILE A 87 -2.67 -6.24 14.01
C ILE A 87 -2.32 -5.38 15.21
N ILE A 88 -1.34 -4.49 15.05
CA ILE A 88 -1.05 -3.44 16.04
C ILE A 88 -2.02 -2.29 15.77
N THR A 89 -2.94 -2.07 16.69
CA THR A 89 -4.01 -1.07 16.55
C THR A 89 -3.66 0.27 17.20
N GLY A 90 -2.64 0.30 18.06
CA GLY A 90 -2.18 1.55 18.66
C GLY A 90 -0.85 1.41 19.39
N VAL A 91 -0.03 2.45 19.33
CA VAL A 91 1.14 2.61 20.19
C VAL A 91 1.08 3.96 20.88
N SER A 92 1.43 3.99 22.16
CA SER A 92 1.61 5.25 22.90
C SER A 92 2.97 5.30 23.55
N ARG A 93 3.55 6.49 23.63
CA ARG A 93 4.77 6.80 24.37
C ARG A 93 4.45 7.85 25.44
N ASP A 94 4.77 7.55 26.69
CA ASP A 94 4.50 8.42 27.85
C ASP A 94 3.03 8.85 27.95
N GLY A 95 2.11 7.98 27.52
CA GLY A 95 0.66 8.23 27.49
C GLY A 95 0.16 9.05 26.28
N LYS A 96 1.05 9.50 25.39
CA LYS A 96 0.66 10.15 24.12
C LYS A 96 0.58 9.10 23.01
N ALA A 97 -0.56 9.04 22.30
CA ALA A 97 -0.70 8.20 21.13
C ALA A 97 0.29 8.60 20.03
N LEU A 98 0.91 7.61 19.40
CA LEU A 98 1.73 7.76 18.21
C LEU A 98 0.86 7.58 16.97
N THR A 99 1.28 8.16 15.85
CA THR A 99 0.65 7.92 14.54
C THR A 99 1.55 6.95 13.78
N PRO A 100 0.99 5.87 13.21
CA PRO A 100 1.78 4.95 12.40
C PRO A 100 2.18 5.61 11.08
N GLN A 101 3.34 5.24 10.55
CA GLN A 101 3.67 5.49 9.15
C GLN A 101 3.02 4.40 8.31
N ILE A 102 2.17 4.81 7.35
CA ILE A 102 1.42 3.89 6.49
C ILE A 102 2.09 3.76 5.12
N ALA A 103 1.98 2.59 4.50
CA ALA A 103 2.34 2.40 3.10
C ALA A 103 1.72 1.14 2.47
N PRO A 104 1.65 1.06 1.13
CA PRO A 104 1.43 -0.20 0.44
C PRO A 104 2.58 -1.19 0.73
N VAL A 105 2.28 -2.48 0.82
CA VAL A 105 3.29 -3.55 0.92
C VAL A 105 2.89 -4.74 0.05
N SER A 106 3.87 -5.36 -0.59
CA SER A 106 3.68 -6.54 -1.43
C SER A 106 4.57 -7.67 -0.93
N TYR A 107 4.08 -8.90 -1.06
CA TYR A 107 4.77 -10.12 -0.65
C TYR A 107 4.98 -10.97 -1.91
N ILE A 108 6.09 -11.70 -1.98
CA ILE A 108 6.53 -12.44 -3.18
C ILE A 108 5.40 -13.32 -3.75
N ASP A 109 4.71 -14.05 -2.87
CA ASP A 109 3.57 -14.91 -3.25
C ASP A 109 2.21 -14.31 -2.86
N GLY A 110 2.18 -13.06 -2.37
CA GLY A 110 1.03 -12.39 -1.78
C GLY A 110 0.84 -12.65 -0.27
N LEU A 111 0.33 -11.66 0.47
CA LEU A 111 0.14 -11.78 1.93
C LEU A 111 -0.87 -12.88 2.27
N ALA A 112 -1.94 -13.01 1.51
CA ALA A 112 -2.91 -14.10 1.68
C ALA A 112 -2.23 -15.48 1.60
N THR A 113 -1.38 -15.70 0.59
CA THR A 113 -0.62 -16.95 0.45
C THR A 113 0.34 -17.18 1.61
N LEU A 114 1.05 -16.13 2.07
CA LEU A 114 1.92 -16.20 3.24
C LEU A 114 1.14 -16.64 4.49
N MET A 115 -0.01 -16.01 4.73
CA MET A 115 -0.87 -16.31 5.88
C MET A 115 -1.40 -17.75 5.83
N LEU A 116 -1.86 -18.21 4.66
CA LEU A 116 -2.30 -19.60 4.46
C LEU A 116 -1.16 -20.60 4.63
N SER A 117 0.06 -20.26 4.18
CA SER A 117 1.24 -21.13 4.33
C SER A 117 1.73 -21.27 5.78
N GLN A 118 1.37 -20.33 6.67
CA GLN A 118 1.77 -20.29 8.08
C GLN A 118 0.63 -20.62 9.04
N LEU A 119 -0.36 -21.37 8.57
CA LEU A 119 -1.39 -21.95 9.42
C LEU A 119 -0.79 -23.06 10.29
N ALA A 120 -1.10 -23.01 11.58
CA ALA A 120 -0.68 -24.02 12.56
C ALA A 120 -1.90 -24.59 13.29
N PRO A 121 -2.01 -25.92 13.43
CA PRO A 121 -3.09 -26.52 14.20
C PRO A 121 -2.91 -26.22 15.70
N VAL A 122 -3.97 -25.75 16.35
CA VAL A 122 -4.00 -25.47 17.79
C VAL A 122 -5.11 -26.27 18.43
N ASN A 123 -4.71 -27.33 19.14
CA ASN A 123 -5.60 -28.12 19.98
C ASN A 123 -6.26 -27.27 21.09
N PRO A 124 -7.44 -27.66 21.60
CA PRO A 124 -8.06 -27.03 22.76
C PRO A 124 -7.07 -26.81 23.92
N GLY A 125 -6.88 -25.55 24.32
CA GLY A 125 -5.95 -25.15 25.39
C GLY A 125 -4.46 -25.13 25.01
N ALA A 126 -4.10 -25.54 23.79
CA ALA A 126 -2.76 -25.38 23.23
C ALA A 126 -2.52 -23.93 22.76
N ARG A 127 -1.26 -23.61 22.50
CA ARG A 127 -0.79 -22.24 22.25
C ARG A 127 0.03 -22.21 20.97
N ALA A 128 -0.20 -21.19 20.14
CA ALA A 128 0.69 -20.81 19.05
C ALA A 128 1.32 -19.46 19.36
N THR A 129 2.58 -19.27 18.98
CA THR A 129 3.33 -18.04 19.22
C THR A 129 3.50 -17.26 17.93
N ILE A 130 3.35 -15.94 18.02
CA ILE A 130 3.65 -14.98 16.99
C ILE A 130 4.70 -14.04 17.57
N ASP A 131 5.91 -14.10 17.01
CA ASP A 131 6.99 -13.21 17.41
C ASP A 131 7.08 -12.06 16.41
N ILE A 132 7.07 -10.84 16.94
CA ILE A 132 7.38 -9.63 16.17
C ILE A 132 8.52 -8.89 16.83
N ASP A 133 9.21 -8.10 16.03
CA ASP A 133 10.29 -7.28 16.52
C ASP A 133 10.37 -5.97 15.76
N SER A 134 11.08 -5.01 16.34
CA SER A 134 11.22 -3.67 15.77
C SER A 134 12.20 -3.58 14.59
N GLY A 135 12.78 -4.70 14.17
CA GLY A 135 13.91 -4.76 13.25
C GLY A 135 15.12 -3.94 13.71
N GLU A 136 16.06 -3.72 12.80
CA GLU A 136 17.22 -2.85 13.02
C GLU A 136 16.86 -1.35 13.03
N ARG A 137 15.62 -1.00 12.67
CA ARG A 137 15.14 0.38 12.55
C ARG A 137 14.28 0.85 13.71
N ALA A 138 14.18 0.04 14.76
CA ALA A 138 13.37 0.36 15.93
C ALA A 138 11.93 0.76 15.58
N ALA A 139 11.29 0.06 14.63
CA ALA A 139 9.89 0.26 14.25
C ALA A 139 9.14 -1.07 14.28
N LEU A 140 8.05 -1.15 15.06
CA LEU A 140 7.18 -2.32 15.07
C LEU A 140 6.31 -2.33 13.81
N ARG A 141 6.33 -3.45 13.10
CA ARG A 141 5.63 -3.66 11.83
C ARG A 141 4.31 -4.40 12.04
N SER A 142 3.28 -3.97 11.33
CA SER A 142 2.00 -4.67 11.24
C SER A 142 1.37 -4.44 9.87
N ALA A 143 1.17 -5.51 9.09
CA ALA A 143 0.48 -5.42 7.80
C ALA A 143 -0.94 -5.99 7.86
N SER A 144 -1.87 -5.31 7.22
CA SER A 144 -3.27 -5.73 7.01
C SER A 144 -3.50 -6.12 5.56
N TRP A 145 -4.45 -7.02 5.28
CA TRP A 145 -4.79 -7.51 3.94
C TRP A 145 -6.29 -7.36 3.65
N SER A 146 -6.63 -6.94 2.43
CA SER A 146 -7.98 -7.04 1.88
C SER A 146 -7.92 -7.46 0.41
N ALA A 147 -8.98 -8.13 -0.06
CA ALA A 147 -9.10 -8.53 -1.46
C ALA A 147 -9.21 -7.33 -2.42
N ALA A 148 -9.79 -6.21 -1.96
CA ALA A 148 -10.07 -5.05 -2.79
C ALA A 148 -8.89 -4.08 -2.92
N SER A 149 -8.04 -3.97 -1.89
CA SER A 149 -6.97 -2.96 -1.83
C SER A 149 -5.57 -3.54 -1.65
N GLY A 150 -5.42 -4.87 -1.60
CA GLY A 150 -4.15 -5.52 -1.33
C GLY A 150 -3.69 -5.36 0.12
N SER A 151 -2.38 -5.20 0.34
CA SER A 151 -1.82 -5.14 1.69
C SER A 151 -1.35 -3.74 2.07
N VAL A 152 -1.71 -3.31 3.28
CA VAL A 152 -1.32 -2.03 3.87
C VAL A 152 -0.42 -2.29 5.07
N LEU A 153 0.75 -1.68 5.11
CA LEU A 153 1.74 -1.76 6.19
C LEU A 153 1.62 -0.53 7.09
N ALA A 154 1.51 -0.77 8.39
CA ALA A 154 1.67 0.21 9.45
C ALA A 154 3.00 0.00 10.18
N LEU A 155 3.79 1.07 10.31
CA LEU A 155 5.07 1.11 11.02
C LEU A 155 4.97 2.03 12.25
N TRP A 156 5.23 1.48 13.42
CA TRP A 156 5.15 2.19 14.70
C TRP A 156 6.54 2.42 15.28
N GLN A 157 6.98 3.68 15.28
CA GLN A 157 8.32 4.06 15.73
C GLN A 157 8.50 3.86 17.25
N VAL A 158 9.51 3.08 17.61
CA VAL A 158 9.94 2.75 18.98
C VAL A 158 11.44 3.04 19.15
N ASP A 159 11.90 4.17 18.61
CA ASP A 159 13.30 4.59 18.51
C ASP A 159 13.74 5.60 19.58
N GLN A 160 12.76 6.19 20.29
CA GLN A 160 12.99 7.23 21.29
C GLN A 160 12.87 6.68 22.72
N PRO A 161 13.57 7.28 23.71
CA PRO A 161 13.36 6.97 25.11
C PRO A 161 11.94 7.30 25.57
N GLY A 162 11.40 6.49 26.48
CA GLY A 162 10.06 6.67 27.06
C GLY A 162 9.37 5.36 27.43
N ASP A 163 8.23 5.47 28.07
CA ASP A 163 7.37 4.33 28.42
C ASP A 163 6.40 4.03 27.28
N TYR A 164 6.55 2.86 26.66
CA TYR A 164 5.74 2.42 25.53
C TYR A 164 4.61 1.50 25.98
N ARG A 165 3.43 1.70 25.36
CA ARG A 165 2.32 0.74 25.41
C ARG A 165 1.86 0.44 24.00
N VAL A 166 1.87 -0.83 23.64
CA VAL A 166 1.46 -1.37 22.33
C VAL A 166 0.14 -2.11 22.52
N THR A 167 -0.90 -1.69 21.82
CA THR A 167 -2.18 -2.38 21.74
C THR A 167 -2.21 -3.22 20.47
N ALA A 168 -2.57 -4.50 20.60
CA ALA A 168 -2.64 -5.41 19.47
C ALA A 168 -3.83 -6.35 19.57
N VAL A 169 -4.32 -6.80 18.42
CA VAL A 169 -5.35 -7.83 18.26
C VAL A 169 -4.83 -8.93 17.36
N TYR A 170 -5.27 -10.16 17.61
CA TYR A 170 -5.20 -11.22 16.63
C TYR A 170 -6.41 -11.09 15.73
N SER A 171 -6.21 -11.02 14.43
CA SER A 171 -7.30 -11.00 13.47
C SER A 171 -6.87 -11.74 12.22
N PHE A 172 -7.65 -12.74 11.81
CA PHE A 172 -7.41 -13.46 10.57
C PHE A 172 -8.57 -13.17 9.60
N PRO A 173 -8.36 -12.36 8.54
CA PRO A 173 -9.39 -12.06 7.56
C PRO A 173 -9.79 -13.33 6.80
N ARG A 174 -11.01 -13.36 6.25
CA ARG A 174 -11.41 -14.46 5.36
C ARG A 174 -10.62 -14.37 4.05
N LEU A 175 -9.84 -15.39 3.75
CA LEU A 175 -8.99 -15.46 2.57
C LEU A 175 -9.63 -16.31 1.46
N PRO A 176 -9.40 -16.00 0.18
CA PRO A 176 -9.72 -16.91 -0.92
C PRO A 176 -9.05 -18.26 -0.72
N GLU A 177 -9.77 -19.35 -1.01
CA GLU A 177 -9.26 -20.74 -0.88
C GLU A 177 -8.88 -21.16 0.55
N GLN A 178 -9.30 -20.41 1.58
CA GLN A 178 -9.01 -20.76 2.97
C GLN A 178 -9.56 -22.15 3.36
N PRO A 179 -8.83 -22.94 4.17
CA PRO A 179 -9.37 -24.14 4.77
C PRO A 179 -10.59 -23.86 5.65
N THR A 180 -11.52 -24.80 5.73
CA THR A 180 -12.75 -24.65 6.54
C THR A 180 -12.50 -24.76 8.05
N ASP A 181 -11.34 -25.27 8.46
CA ASP A 181 -10.93 -25.51 9.85
C ASP A 181 -10.03 -24.40 10.43
N VAL A 182 -9.92 -23.25 9.75
CA VAL A 182 -9.28 -22.05 10.33
C VAL A 182 -10.13 -21.53 11.49
N CYS A 183 -9.49 -21.15 12.60
CA CYS A 183 -10.17 -20.55 13.74
C CYS A 183 -10.81 -19.23 13.28
N ASN A 184 -12.14 -19.18 13.26
CA ASN A 184 -12.86 -17.95 13.02
C ASN A 184 -12.76 -17.09 14.28
N GLY A 185 -12.50 -15.80 14.17
CA GLY A 185 -12.31 -15.00 15.37
C GLY A 185 -11.27 -13.90 15.23
N SER A 186 -11.56 -12.75 15.84
CA SER A 186 -10.53 -11.81 16.29
C SER A 186 -10.50 -11.75 17.80
N SER A 187 -9.30 -11.73 18.38
CA SER A 187 -9.15 -11.65 19.82
C SER A 187 -9.61 -10.29 20.36
N GLN A 188 -9.88 -10.24 21.66
CA GLN A 188 -9.91 -8.97 22.37
C GLN A 188 -8.55 -8.26 22.24
N PRO A 189 -8.52 -6.92 22.18
CA PRO A 189 -7.27 -6.16 22.21
C PRO A 189 -6.52 -6.41 23.51
N ILE A 190 -5.21 -6.59 23.41
CA ILE A 190 -4.32 -6.69 24.56
C ILE A 190 -3.25 -5.62 24.50
N MET A 191 -2.71 -5.28 25.66
CA MET A 191 -1.71 -4.23 25.81
C MET A 191 -0.40 -4.84 26.32
N VAL A 192 0.70 -4.54 25.62
CA VAL A 192 2.06 -4.89 25.99
C VAL A 192 2.80 -3.61 26.37
N SER A 193 3.60 -3.64 27.45
CA SER A 193 4.36 -2.47 27.92
C SER A 193 5.84 -2.78 28.04
N PHE A 194 6.67 -1.78 27.70
CA PHE A 194 8.11 -1.79 27.87
C PHE A 194 8.63 -0.34 27.91
N ALA A 195 9.85 -0.12 28.36
CA ALA A 195 10.49 1.18 28.36
C ALA A 195 11.74 1.18 27.47
N ILE A 196 12.04 2.33 26.86
CA ILE A 196 13.31 2.59 26.19
C ILE A 196 14.07 3.61 27.02
N LEU A 197 15.29 3.25 27.43
CA LEU A 197 16.15 4.09 28.25
C LEU A 197 17.09 4.92 27.38
N ASP A 198 17.31 6.17 27.78
CA ASP A 198 18.29 7.05 27.15
C ASP A 198 19.71 6.56 27.43
N ASP A 199 20.63 6.80 26.50
CA ASP A 199 21.96 6.19 26.48
C ASP A 199 22.89 6.85 27.52
N LYS A 200 22.64 6.58 28.80
CA LYS A 200 23.50 6.95 29.92
C LYS A 200 23.64 5.78 30.88
N GLY A 201 24.55 4.85 30.58
CA GLY A 201 24.80 3.77 31.54
C GLY A 201 25.89 2.74 31.32
N SER A 202 26.82 2.84 30.35
CA SER A 202 27.94 1.87 30.28
C SER A 202 28.92 1.95 31.47
N GLY A 203 28.78 2.95 32.35
CA GLY A 203 29.61 3.14 33.54
C GLY A 203 29.51 2.05 34.61
N SER A 204 28.42 1.26 34.66
CA SER A 204 28.27 0.19 35.66
C SER A 204 28.99 -1.11 35.27
N LYS A 205 29.02 -1.43 33.98
CA LYS A 205 29.66 -2.65 33.47
C LYS A 205 31.18 -2.55 33.47
N LEU A 206 31.74 -1.36 33.21
CA LEU A 206 33.19 -1.13 33.24
C LEU A 206 33.78 -1.34 34.64
N LEU A 207 33.08 -0.90 35.69
CA LEU A 207 33.49 -1.12 37.08
C LEU A 207 33.40 -2.60 37.47
N LEU A 208 32.34 -3.31 37.05
CA LEU A 208 32.17 -4.74 37.33
C LEU A 208 33.23 -5.59 36.60
N TRP A 209 33.52 -5.28 35.33
CA TRP A 209 34.56 -5.94 34.56
C TRP A 209 35.96 -5.64 35.10
N LEU A 210 36.25 -4.41 35.52
CA LEU A 210 37.50 -4.09 36.24
C LEU A 210 37.65 -4.88 37.53
N ILE A 211 36.58 -5.01 38.34
CA ILE A 211 36.60 -5.79 39.58
C ILE A 211 36.80 -7.28 39.29
N ILE A 212 36.13 -7.83 38.27
CA ILE A 212 36.28 -9.24 37.86
C ILE A 212 37.68 -9.50 37.32
N SER A 213 38.22 -8.62 36.47
CA SER A 213 39.58 -8.74 35.93
C SER A 213 40.65 -8.64 37.01
N VAL A 214 40.49 -7.75 37.99
CA VAL A 214 41.41 -7.65 39.14
C VAL A 214 41.28 -8.89 40.03
N ALA A 215 40.08 -9.39 40.29
CA ALA A 215 39.89 -10.62 41.07
C ALA A 215 40.50 -11.85 40.37
N LEU A 216 40.33 -11.98 39.05
CA LEU A 216 40.93 -13.07 38.27
C LEU A 216 42.45 -12.96 38.24
N ALA A 217 43.00 -11.75 38.08
CA ALA A 217 44.44 -11.52 38.15
C ALA A 217 45.02 -11.89 39.52
N VAL A 218 44.32 -11.54 40.61
CA VAL A 218 44.73 -11.91 41.98
C VAL A 218 44.69 -13.42 42.19
N VAL A 219 43.66 -14.11 41.68
CA VAL A 219 43.55 -15.59 41.76
C VAL A 219 44.65 -16.25 40.93
N LEU A 220 44.95 -15.73 39.73
CA LEU A 220 46.01 -16.27 38.86
C LEU A 220 47.39 -16.08 39.49
N VAL A 221 47.65 -14.92 40.08
CA VAL A 221 48.90 -14.63 40.82
C VAL A 221 49.00 -15.53 42.06
N ALA A 222 47.92 -15.71 42.81
CA ALA A 222 47.89 -16.59 43.97
C ALA A 222 48.14 -18.07 43.57
N ALA A 223 47.52 -18.54 42.48
CA ALA A 223 47.71 -19.88 41.93
C ALA A 223 49.14 -20.11 41.43
N VAL A 224 49.74 -19.12 40.75
CA VAL A 224 51.14 -19.17 40.31
C VAL A 224 52.11 -19.18 41.50
N LEU A 225 51.85 -18.39 42.55
CA LEU A 225 52.67 -18.35 43.77
C LEU A 225 52.57 -19.64 44.60
N THR A 226 51.38 -20.26 44.66
CA THR A 226 51.19 -21.56 45.33
C THR A 226 51.80 -22.70 44.53
N LEU A 227 51.64 -22.73 43.20
CA LEU A 227 52.33 -23.68 42.32
C LEU A 227 53.86 -23.54 42.41
N ARG A 228 54.38 -22.32 42.58
CA ARG A 228 55.81 -22.06 42.79
C ARG A 228 56.30 -22.59 44.14
N ARG A 229 55.50 -22.49 45.20
CA ARG A 229 55.82 -23.05 46.53
C ARG A 229 55.76 -24.58 46.57
N VAL A 230 54.84 -25.20 45.82
CA VAL A 230 54.61 -26.65 45.88
C VAL A 230 55.46 -27.44 44.87
N ARG A 231 55.80 -26.88 43.69
CA ARG A 231 56.43 -27.64 42.59
C ARG A 231 57.80 -27.13 42.07
N ARG A 232 58.40 -26.09 42.67
CA ARG A 232 59.74 -25.55 42.31
C ARG A 232 59.98 -25.40 40.79
N ILE A 233 59.06 -24.75 40.09
CA ILE A 233 59.15 -24.56 38.62
C ILE A 233 60.07 -23.34 38.30
N PRO A 234 61.01 -23.44 37.33
CA PRO A 234 61.92 -22.36 36.96
C PRO A 234 61.20 -21.16 36.25
N PRO A 235 61.74 -19.94 36.35
CA PRO A 235 61.04 -18.69 36.04
C PRO A 235 60.62 -18.52 34.56
N ALA A 236 61.19 -19.28 33.63
CA ALA A 236 60.87 -19.18 32.20
C ALA A 236 59.49 -19.75 31.83
N ALA A 237 58.91 -20.66 32.63
CA ALA A 237 57.64 -21.33 32.29
C ALA A 237 56.39 -20.49 32.63
N VAL A 238 56.53 -19.37 33.35
CA VAL A 238 55.41 -18.52 33.79
C VAL A 238 54.98 -17.52 32.70
N LEU A 239 55.88 -17.16 31.78
CA LEU A 239 55.62 -16.18 30.72
C LEU A 239 54.72 -16.70 29.60
N LEU A 240 54.55 -18.03 29.46
CA LEU A 240 53.72 -18.62 28.40
C LEU A 240 52.22 -18.75 28.76
N VAL A 241 51.88 -18.67 30.05
CA VAL A 241 50.49 -18.87 30.53
C VAL A 241 49.67 -17.56 30.52
N LEU A 242 50.32 -16.40 30.39
CA LEU A 242 49.66 -15.09 30.32
C LEU A 242 49.32 -14.62 28.90
N ALA A 243 49.59 -15.43 27.85
CA ALA A 243 49.44 -15.03 26.45
C ALA A 243 48.29 -15.73 25.69
N VAL A 244 47.26 -16.23 26.39
CA VAL A 244 46.05 -16.79 25.73
C VAL A 244 44.82 -16.05 26.24
N VAL A 245 44.49 -14.95 25.58
CA VAL A 245 43.15 -14.34 25.64
C VAL A 245 42.26 -15.16 24.69
N PRO A 246 41.03 -15.55 25.09
CA PRO A 246 40.14 -16.26 24.19
C PRO A 246 39.63 -15.30 23.12
N THR A 247 39.96 -15.58 21.86
CA THR A 247 39.23 -15.04 20.71
C THR A 247 37.78 -15.51 20.83
N ALA A 248 36.90 -14.60 21.19
CA ALA A 248 35.47 -14.83 21.22
C ALA A 248 35.01 -15.31 19.84
N ALA A 249 34.31 -16.44 19.83
CA ALA A 249 33.57 -16.91 18.69
C ALA A 249 32.51 -15.86 18.33
N VAL A 250 32.75 -15.14 17.24
CA VAL A 250 31.69 -14.43 16.52
C VAL A 250 30.84 -15.52 15.89
N VAL A 251 29.74 -15.87 16.56
CA VAL A 251 28.63 -16.55 15.88
C VAL A 251 28.06 -15.50 14.94
N VAL A 252 28.51 -15.53 13.68
CA VAL A 252 27.79 -14.87 12.59
C VAL A 252 26.49 -15.63 12.44
N ALA A 253 25.44 -15.13 13.09
CA ALA A 253 24.09 -15.47 12.67
C ALA A 253 23.95 -15.06 11.19
N PRO A 254 23.31 -15.86 10.33
CA PRO A 254 23.00 -15.40 8.98
C PRO A 254 22.14 -14.14 9.09
N ALA A 255 22.55 -13.07 8.40
CA ALA A 255 21.74 -11.88 8.25
C ALA A 255 20.41 -12.26 7.58
N PRO A 256 19.25 -11.79 8.06
CA PRO A 256 17.99 -11.94 7.34
C PRO A 256 18.02 -11.08 6.07
N ALA A 257 17.37 -11.55 5.01
CA ALA A 257 17.23 -10.84 3.75
C ALA A 257 16.23 -9.69 3.88
N TYR A 258 16.73 -8.45 3.89
CA TYR A 258 15.99 -7.22 3.61
C TYR A 258 16.67 -6.49 2.45
N ALA A 259 16.00 -5.56 1.75
CA ALA A 259 16.61 -4.81 0.65
C ALA A 259 17.98 -4.27 1.03
N GLU A 260 19.01 -4.78 0.34
CA GLU A 260 20.34 -4.22 0.42
C GLU A 260 20.31 -2.95 -0.45
N ILE A 261 20.21 -1.76 0.18
CA ILE A 261 20.57 -0.53 -0.51
C ILE A 261 22.07 -0.60 -0.75
N VAL A 262 22.42 -0.99 -1.97
CA VAL A 262 23.80 -1.25 -2.36
C VAL A 262 24.36 -0.08 -3.16
N PHE A 263 25.68 0.05 -3.11
CA PHE A 263 26.39 0.96 -3.98
C PHE A 263 26.96 0.18 -5.17
N ASP A 264 26.74 0.69 -6.38
CA ASP A 264 27.25 0.06 -7.62
C ASP A 264 28.79 -0.09 -7.61
N ASN A 265 29.48 0.82 -6.90
CA ASN A 265 30.89 0.71 -6.55
C ASN A 265 31.08 0.78 -5.03
N PRO A 266 31.23 -0.38 -4.34
CA PRO A 266 31.43 -0.42 -2.88
C PRO A 266 32.71 0.28 -2.40
N GLY A 267 33.66 0.61 -3.30
CA GLY A 267 34.88 1.35 -2.99
C GLY A 267 34.73 2.88 -3.03
N ASP A 268 33.57 3.42 -3.42
CA ASP A 268 33.31 4.86 -3.50
C ASP A 268 32.88 5.45 -2.15
N GLY A 269 33.85 5.57 -1.22
CA GLY A 269 33.58 6.06 0.14
C GLY A 269 33.02 7.48 0.19
N ALA A 270 33.23 8.30 -0.85
CA ALA A 270 32.68 9.65 -0.92
C ALA A 270 31.17 9.64 -1.24
N LEU A 271 30.73 8.78 -2.17
CA LEU A 271 29.31 8.59 -2.45
C LEU A 271 28.56 8.05 -1.22
N GLN A 272 29.16 7.07 -0.54
CA GLN A 272 28.61 6.45 0.67
C GLN A 272 28.50 7.45 1.83
N ALA A 273 29.53 8.28 2.05
CA ALA A 273 29.52 9.30 3.09
C ALA A 273 28.44 10.37 2.82
N ALA A 274 28.31 10.84 1.58
CA ALA A 274 27.28 11.79 1.19
C ALA A 274 25.87 11.20 1.32
N TYR A 275 25.67 9.95 0.89
CA TYR A 275 24.41 9.24 1.07
C TYR A 275 24.05 9.13 2.56
N GLY A 276 25.02 8.74 3.40
CA GLY A 276 24.85 8.67 4.85
C GLY A 276 24.52 10.02 5.51
N GLU A 277 24.94 11.15 4.93
CA GLU A 277 24.51 12.47 5.38
C GLU A 277 23.04 12.73 5.05
N CYS A 278 22.58 12.39 3.86
CA CYS A 278 21.16 12.51 3.49
C CYS A 278 20.28 11.56 4.32
N VAL A 279 20.70 10.32 4.55
CA VAL A 279 19.98 9.36 5.40
C VAL A 279 19.81 9.88 6.83
N ARG A 280 20.81 10.55 7.41
CA ARG A 280 20.65 11.20 8.72
C ARG A 280 19.59 12.30 8.73
N LYS A 281 19.41 13.00 7.60
CA LYS A 281 18.34 13.99 7.43
C LYS A 281 16.98 13.31 7.26
N PHE A 282 16.91 12.22 6.50
CA PHE A 282 15.68 11.43 6.31
C PHE A 282 15.21 10.78 7.63
N ARG A 283 16.15 10.34 8.46
CA ARG A 283 15.90 9.78 9.80
C ARG A 283 15.98 10.84 10.89
N ALA A 284 15.50 12.06 10.63
CA ALA A 284 15.56 13.15 11.61
C ALA A 284 15.06 12.71 12.99
N GLU A 285 15.63 13.27 14.05
CA GLU A 285 15.43 12.79 15.44
C GLU A 285 13.99 12.83 15.95
N ASP A 286 13.11 13.59 15.29
CA ASP A 286 11.68 13.67 15.59
C ASP A 286 10.83 12.68 14.76
N GLY A 287 11.45 11.88 13.89
CA GLY A 287 10.80 10.92 12.99
C GLY A 287 10.14 11.53 11.76
N ALA A 288 10.29 12.84 11.52
CA ALA A 288 9.58 13.58 10.46
C ALA A 288 10.46 13.94 9.24
N GLY A 289 11.72 13.49 9.22
CA GLY A 289 12.67 13.73 8.12
C GLY A 289 12.33 13.01 6.80
N ASP A 290 11.42 12.04 6.84
CA ASP A 290 10.87 11.31 5.70
C ASP A 290 9.34 11.52 5.66
N PRO A 291 8.86 12.74 5.37
CA PRO A 291 7.45 13.09 5.51
C PRO A 291 6.52 12.31 4.57
N ALA A 292 7.03 11.84 3.42
CA ALA A 292 6.29 10.99 2.48
C ALA A 292 6.44 9.48 2.77
N GLY A 293 7.22 9.10 3.80
CA GLY A 293 7.48 7.70 4.17
C GLY A 293 8.27 6.89 3.13
N ILE A 294 8.72 7.52 2.05
CA ILE A 294 9.35 6.84 0.90
C ILE A 294 10.68 6.19 1.28
N PHE A 295 11.50 6.88 2.07
CA PHE A 295 12.82 6.37 2.45
C PHE A 295 12.64 5.12 3.30
N THR A 296 11.75 5.21 4.29
CA THR A 296 11.38 4.10 5.17
C THR A 296 10.83 2.90 4.38
N GLN A 297 10.04 3.14 3.33
CA GLN A 297 9.50 2.07 2.49
C GLN A 297 10.54 1.37 1.62
N LEU A 298 11.45 2.12 0.99
CA LEU A 298 12.58 1.56 0.25
C LEU A 298 13.47 0.71 1.14
N GLU A 299 13.65 1.19 2.36
CA GLU A 299 14.37 0.56 3.43
C GLU A 299 13.77 -0.83 3.78
N PHE A 300 12.44 -1.00 3.76
CA PHE A 300 11.75 -2.28 4.02
C PHE A 300 11.31 -3.04 2.76
N SER A 301 11.72 -2.57 1.58
CA SER A 301 11.40 -3.22 0.32
C SER A 301 12.00 -4.63 0.27
N PRO A 302 11.33 -5.62 -0.35
CA PRO A 302 11.98 -6.88 -0.72
C PRO A 302 12.92 -6.71 -1.93
N HIS A 303 12.87 -5.54 -2.59
CA HIS A 303 13.54 -5.27 -3.85
C HIS A 303 14.83 -4.49 -3.66
N ARG A 304 15.87 -4.89 -4.38
CA ARG A 304 17.21 -4.27 -4.31
C ARG A 304 17.18 -2.85 -4.89
N ILE A 305 17.68 -1.88 -4.12
CA ILE A 305 17.84 -0.50 -4.56
C ILE A 305 19.33 -0.21 -4.74
N VAL A 306 19.74 0.18 -5.94
CA VAL A 306 21.16 0.44 -6.27
C VAL A 306 21.39 1.93 -6.34
N ILE A 307 22.19 2.48 -5.42
CA ILE A 307 22.71 3.84 -5.52
C ILE A 307 23.98 3.82 -6.34
N ALA A 308 23.99 4.54 -7.46
CA ALA A 308 25.13 4.57 -8.33
C ALA A 308 25.54 6.01 -8.66
N ARG A 309 26.85 6.28 -8.64
CA ARG A 309 27.37 7.48 -9.29
C ARG A 309 27.35 7.21 -10.79
N GLN A 310 26.65 8.05 -11.55
CA GLN A 310 26.48 7.87 -12.98
C GLN A 310 27.85 7.70 -13.67
N PRO A 311 28.14 6.58 -14.37
CA PRO A 311 29.33 6.53 -15.21
C PRO A 311 29.07 7.48 -16.39
N HIS A 312 30.01 8.36 -16.70
CA HIS A 312 30.01 9.26 -17.87
C HIS A 312 29.99 8.52 -19.24
N ARG A 313 29.40 7.32 -19.33
CA ARG A 313 29.42 6.39 -20.47
C ARG A 313 28.05 6.03 -21.06
N GLN A 314 26.93 6.53 -20.51
CA GLN A 314 25.64 6.43 -21.21
C GLN A 314 25.42 7.67 -22.09
N LYS A 315 25.01 7.45 -23.34
CA LYS A 315 24.79 8.46 -24.39
C LYS A 315 23.53 9.33 -24.16
N ASN A 316 23.20 9.64 -22.90
CA ASN A 316 22.07 10.49 -22.53
C ASN A 316 22.61 11.72 -21.77
N PRO A 317 22.60 12.94 -22.34
CA PRO A 317 23.29 14.10 -21.78
C PRO A 317 22.45 14.83 -20.71
N ILE A 318 21.46 14.19 -20.10
CA ILE A 318 20.77 14.77 -18.94
C ILE A 318 21.61 14.39 -17.72
N GLY A 319 22.56 15.25 -17.37
CA GLY A 319 23.36 15.10 -16.16
C GLY A 319 22.54 15.36 -14.90
N SER A 320 21.44 14.66 -14.69
CA SER A 320 20.52 14.86 -13.58
C SER A 320 20.31 13.56 -12.84
N PHE A 321 20.05 13.69 -11.55
CA PHE A 321 19.43 12.67 -10.72
C PHE A 321 18.36 11.94 -11.54
N ALA A 322 18.48 10.62 -11.64
CA ALA A 322 17.58 9.84 -12.46
C ALA A 322 17.45 8.42 -11.91
N THR A 323 16.22 7.95 -11.91
CA THR A 323 15.89 6.54 -11.76
C THR A 323 15.56 6.04 -13.17
N PRO A 324 16.46 5.31 -13.87
CA PRO A 324 16.24 4.94 -15.26
C PRO A 324 14.92 4.18 -15.45
N ASP A 325 14.07 4.66 -16.37
CA ASP A 325 12.75 4.10 -16.68
C ASP A 325 12.87 2.67 -17.25
N ASP A 326 12.84 1.63 -16.40
CA ASP A 326 12.47 0.27 -16.78
C ASP A 326 10.98 0.07 -16.48
N TRP A 327 10.14 0.65 -17.35
CA TRP A 327 8.67 0.73 -17.24
C TRP A 327 7.96 -0.62 -17.32
N ARG A 328 8.68 -1.71 -17.60
CA ARG A 328 8.14 -3.07 -17.76
C ARG A 328 7.64 -3.67 -16.45
N ASP A 329 7.96 -3.05 -15.32
CA ASP A 329 7.70 -3.60 -13.99
C ASP A 329 7.08 -2.59 -12.99
N ALA A 330 6.79 -1.37 -13.44
CA ALA A 330 6.37 -0.26 -12.56
C ALA A 330 4.84 -0.16 -12.35
N THR A 331 4.06 -1.05 -12.96
CA THR A 331 2.58 -1.12 -12.86
C THR A 331 2.09 -2.58 -12.69
N ASN A 332 2.90 -3.41 -12.04
CA ASN A 332 2.62 -4.84 -11.83
C ASN A 332 1.97 -5.16 -10.46
N GLY A 333 1.81 -4.16 -9.58
CA GLY A 333 1.29 -4.31 -8.20
C GLY A 333 2.20 -5.08 -7.23
N THR A 334 3.32 -5.65 -7.68
CA THR A 334 4.28 -6.42 -6.88
C THR A 334 5.61 -5.69 -6.68
N GLY A 335 5.90 -4.72 -7.54
CA GLY A 335 7.09 -3.87 -7.55
C GLY A 335 8.37 -4.56 -8.02
N THR A 336 9.43 -3.78 -8.22
CA THR A 336 10.76 -4.25 -8.60
C THR A 336 11.91 -3.47 -7.96
N GLY A 337 13.12 -3.99 -8.16
CA GLY A 337 14.34 -3.28 -7.82
C GLY A 337 14.50 -2.03 -8.65
N SER A 338 15.21 -1.05 -8.10
CA SER A 338 15.40 0.24 -8.75
C SER A 338 16.85 0.66 -8.67
N ARG A 339 17.32 1.42 -9.65
CA ARG A 339 18.63 2.03 -9.65
C ARG A 339 18.46 3.54 -9.61
N ILE A 340 19.07 4.19 -8.63
CA ILE A 340 19.12 5.65 -8.54
C ILE A 340 20.52 6.08 -8.95
N ASP A 341 20.61 6.75 -10.09
CA ASP A 341 21.83 7.44 -10.52
C ASP A 341 21.89 8.81 -9.82
N TRP A 342 22.80 8.95 -8.85
CA TRP A 342 22.93 10.13 -7.99
C TRP A 342 24.40 10.58 -7.90
N ASP A 343 24.64 11.85 -8.20
CA ASP A 343 25.93 12.51 -7.96
C ASP A 343 25.79 13.58 -6.86
N PRO A 344 26.38 13.39 -5.67
CA PRO A 344 26.29 14.35 -4.57
C PRO A 344 26.98 15.69 -4.85
N LEU A 345 27.88 15.75 -5.85
CA LEU A 345 28.58 16.99 -6.27
C LEU A 345 27.81 17.77 -7.33
N TYR A 346 26.81 17.15 -7.95
CA TYR A 346 25.92 17.80 -8.88
C TYR A 346 24.77 18.41 -8.09
N HIS A 347 24.44 19.67 -8.35
CA HIS A 347 23.42 20.42 -7.62
C HIS A 347 22.19 20.77 -8.50
N GLY A 348 22.09 20.18 -9.70
CA GLY A 348 21.07 20.59 -10.67
C GLY A 348 21.37 21.92 -11.33
N TYR A 349 20.72 22.19 -12.47
CA TYR A 349 20.50 23.57 -12.88
C TYR A 349 19.51 24.19 -11.88
N PRO A 350 19.78 25.37 -11.29
CA PRO A 350 18.78 26.05 -10.48
C PRO A 350 17.56 26.35 -11.34
N GLN A 351 16.50 25.58 -11.16
CA GLN A 351 15.19 25.89 -11.71
C GLN A 351 14.68 27.15 -10.99
N ALA A 352 13.99 28.03 -11.71
CA ALA A 352 13.74 29.40 -11.25
C ALA A 352 13.18 29.45 -9.82
N GLY A 353 13.93 30.08 -8.90
CA GLY A 353 13.46 30.38 -7.54
C GLY A 353 13.79 29.38 -6.43
N THR A 354 14.51 28.28 -6.68
CA THR A 354 14.83 27.28 -5.63
C THR A 354 16.31 27.21 -5.27
N THR A 355 16.59 26.90 -3.99
CA THR A 355 17.93 26.55 -3.52
C THR A 355 18.25 25.12 -3.94
N ALA A 356 19.42 24.94 -4.55
CA ALA A 356 19.93 23.63 -4.92
C ALA A 356 20.33 22.82 -3.67
N ASP A 357 19.85 21.58 -3.57
CA ASP A 357 20.15 20.66 -2.48
C ASP A 357 20.18 19.22 -3.02
N SER A 358 21.29 18.51 -2.79
CA SER A 358 21.50 17.16 -3.34
C SER A 358 20.71 16.08 -2.59
N CYS A 359 20.31 16.31 -1.34
CA CYS A 359 19.44 15.39 -0.59
C CYS A 359 17.98 15.53 -1.00
N ALA A 360 17.51 16.74 -1.33
CA ALA A 360 16.20 16.96 -1.93
C ALA A 360 16.10 16.28 -3.31
N GLY A 361 17.13 16.42 -4.14
CA GLY A 361 17.21 15.69 -5.42
C GLY A 361 17.24 14.17 -5.24
N LEU A 362 17.98 13.65 -4.25
CA LEU A 362 17.96 12.23 -3.90
C LEU A 362 16.56 11.79 -3.44
N TYR A 363 15.88 12.58 -2.63
CA TYR A 363 14.55 12.28 -2.10
C TYR A 363 13.49 12.20 -3.23
N HIS A 364 13.58 13.08 -4.24
CA HIS A 364 12.76 13.01 -5.46
C HIS A 364 12.97 11.68 -6.20
N GLU A 365 14.21 11.27 -6.44
CA GLU A 365 14.48 9.99 -7.12
C GLU A 365 14.12 8.77 -6.27
N MET A 366 14.23 8.88 -4.94
CA MET A 366 13.75 7.86 -4.03
C MET A 366 12.22 7.69 -4.09
N TYR A 367 11.47 8.73 -4.43
CA TYR A 367 10.03 8.61 -4.66
C TYR A 367 9.76 7.71 -5.88
N HIS A 368 10.50 7.92 -6.98
CA HIS A 368 10.42 7.05 -8.16
C HIS A 368 10.82 5.62 -7.82
N ALA A 369 11.94 5.42 -7.12
CA ALA A 369 12.35 4.09 -6.65
C ALA A 369 11.28 3.45 -5.76
N TYR A 370 10.55 4.25 -4.97
CA TYR A 370 9.44 3.77 -4.16
C TYR A 370 8.27 3.32 -5.05
N GLU A 371 7.86 4.11 -6.04
CA GLU A 371 6.83 3.72 -7.01
C GLU A 371 7.21 2.43 -7.75
N PHE A 372 8.48 2.30 -8.17
CA PHE A 372 9.03 1.07 -8.74
C PHE A 372 8.95 -0.10 -7.75
N SER A 373 9.33 0.10 -6.49
CA SER A 373 9.27 -0.96 -5.46
C SER A 373 7.85 -1.44 -5.12
N LYS A 374 6.82 -0.73 -5.56
CA LYS A 374 5.41 -1.05 -5.34
C LYS A 374 4.66 -1.40 -6.63
N GLY A 375 5.20 -1.04 -7.79
CA GLY A 375 4.53 -1.25 -9.07
C GLY A 375 3.27 -0.37 -9.22
N ILE A 376 3.33 0.90 -8.81
CA ILE A 376 2.19 1.85 -8.75
C ILE A 376 2.40 3.16 -9.54
N GLN A 377 3.28 3.17 -10.54
CA GLN A 377 3.63 4.39 -11.27
C GLN A 377 2.46 4.92 -12.12
N ASP A 378 2.18 6.23 -12.04
CA ASP A 378 1.17 6.89 -12.87
C ASP A 378 1.81 7.70 -14.02
N SER A 379 1.60 7.21 -15.24
CA SER A 379 2.11 7.82 -16.48
C SER A 379 1.15 8.82 -17.14
N SER A 380 0.00 9.11 -16.53
CA SER A 380 -0.91 10.13 -17.02
C SER A 380 -0.30 11.53 -16.92
N ASN A 381 -0.88 12.50 -17.64
CA ASN A 381 -0.37 13.88 -17.66
C ASN A 381 -1.26 14.81 -16.82
N CYS A 382 -0.62 15.67 -16.04
CA CYS A 382 -1.22 16.84 -15.42
C CYS A 382 -1.11 18.04 -16.36
N ARG A 383 -2.16 18.87 -16.47
CA ARG A 383 -2.25 20.01 -17.42
C ARG A 383 -2.53 21.32 -16.68
N ALA A 384 -2.41 22.46 -17.37
CA ALA A 384 -2.91 23.74 -16.85
C ALA A 384 -4.34 24.01 -17.39
N THR A 385 -5.28 24.32 -16.49
CA THR A 385 -6.73 24.39 -16.78
C THR A 385 -7.18 25.59 -17.61
N ASP A 386 -6.32 26.58 -17.80
CA ASP A 386 -6.69 27.90 -18.33
C ASP A 386 -6.25 28.16 -19.78
N LYS A 387 -5.51 27.26 -20.42
CA LYS A 387 -4.82 27.56 -21.71
C LYS A 387 -5.09 26.63 -22.89
N GLY A 388 -6.05 25.71 -22.79
CA GLY A 388 -6.40 24.81 -23.89
C GLY A 388 -5.35 23.70 -24.13
N PRO A 389 -5.45 22.94 -25.24
CA PRO A 389 -4.65 21.73 -25.47
C PRO A 389 -3.14 21.94 -25.59
N ASP A 390 -2.69 23.18 -25.81
CA ASP A 390 -1.27 23.58 -25.92
C ASP A 390 -0.64 24.04 -24.58
N ALA A 391 -1.35 23.86 -23.46
CA ALA A 391 -0.86 24.23 -22.14
C ALA A 391 0.34 23.37 -21.70
N PRO A 392 1.28 23.92 -20.90
CA PRO A 392 2.34 23.12 -20.27
C PRO A 392 1.76 21.91 -19.55
N GLN A 393 2.41 20.75 -19.71
CA GLN A 393 2.00 19.50 -19.11
C GLN A 393 3.21 18.76 -18.52
N ALA A 394 2.98 18.00 -17.47
CA ALA A 394 3.99 17.14 -16.84
C ALA A 394 3.35 15.82 -16.42
N ALA A 395 4.14 14.75 -16.40
CA ALA A 395 3.65 13.45 -15.95
C ALA A 395 3.23 13.51 -14.47
N VAL A 396 2.14 12.84 -14.11
CA VAL A 396 1.61 12.79 -12.76
C VAL A 396 2.64 12.25 -11.78
N ARG A 397 3.39 11.19 -12.14
CA ARG A 397 4.54 10.70 -11.36
C ARG A 397 5.58 11.77 -11.01
N GLU A 398 5.87 12.68 -11.94
CA GLU A 398 6.85 13.75 -11.71
C GLU A 398 6.29 14.85 -10.82
N ILE A 399 5.00 15.13 -10.94
CA ILE A 399 4.28 16.05 -10.05
C ILE A 399 4.23 15.48 -8.64
N ALA A 400 3.92 14.19 -8.50
CA ALA A 400 3.87 13.49 -7.21
C ALA A 400 5.25 13.44 -6.53
N ALA A 401 6.31 13.06 -7.27
CA ALA A 401 7.68 13.12 -6.79
C ALA A 401 8.10 14.53 -6.35
N THR A 402 7.67 15.56 -7.09
CA THR A 402 7.94 16.96 -6.75
C THR A 402 7.15 17.44 -5.53
N LEU A 403 5.93 16.94 -5.31
CA LEU A 403 5.14 17.22 -4.10
C LEU A 403 5.79 16.56 -2.87
N ALA A 404 6.29 15.32 -3.00
CA ALA A 404 7.06 14.64 -1.95
C ALA A 404 8.39 15.35 -1.66
N GLU A 405 9.12 15.78 -2.69
CA GLU A 405 10.31 16.63 -2.57
C GLU A 405 9.98 17.94 -1.82
N ASN A 406 8.84 18.57 -2.13
CA ASN A 406 8.41 19.80 -1.47
C ASN A 406 8.06 19.58 0.01
N ALA A 407 7.51 18.43 0.38
CA ALA A 407 7.30 18.06 1.78
C ALA A 407 8.63 17.99 2.54
N TYR A 408 9.61 17.28 1.97
CA TYR A 408 10.98 17.23 2.49
C TYR A 408 11.62 18.63 2.61
N ARG A 409 11.51 19.44 1.54
CA ARG A 409 12.05 20.81 1.51
C ARG A 409 11.46 21.68 2.61
N ARG A 410 10.14 21.67 2.81
CA ARG A 410 9.49 22.46 3.87
C ARG A 410 9.98 22.05 5.25
N TYR A 411 10.07 20.75 5.51
CA TYR A 411 10.55 20.22 6.78
C TYR A 411 11.98 20.69 7.09
N HIS A 412 12.88 20.67 6.10
CA HIS A 412 14.27 21.13 6.27
C HIS A 412 14.48 22.64 6.07
N GLY A 413 13.42 23.44 5.99
CA GLY A 413 13.51 24.90 5.81
C GLY A 413 14.07 25.34 4.45
N LEU A 414 14.03 24.47 3.45
CA LEU A 414 14.40 24.75 2.06
C LEU A 414 13.22 25.37 1.31
N THR A 415 13.52 26.15 0.27
CA THR A 415 12.50 26.74 -0.60
C THR A 415 11.84 25.66 -1.47
N PRO A 416 10.50 25.48 -1.39
CA PRO A 416 9.76 24.56 -2.25
C PRO A 416 9.80 24.98 -3.73
N ARG A 417 9.68 24.01 -4.62
CA ARG A 417 9.44 24.21 -6.06
C ARG A 417 8.02 24.72 -6.26
N ASP A 418 7.84 25.65 -7.20
CA ASP A 418 6.55 26.25 -7.58
C ASP A 418 6.02 25.71 -8.92
N SER A 419 6.87 25.03 -9.68
CA SER A 419 6.58 24.52 -11.01
C SER A 419 7.46 23.33 -11.38
N TYR A 420 7.01 22.53 -12.35
CA TYR A 420 7.74 21.43 -12.97
C TYR A 420 7.55 21.49 -14.49
N ASN A 421 8.64 21.53 -15.28
CA ASN A 421 8.61 21.67 -16.75
C ASN A 421 7.67 22.79 -17.27
N GLY A 422 7.60 23.92 -16.55
CA GLY A 422 6.76 25.06 -16.91
C GLY A 422 5.28 24.92 -16.53
N LEU A 423 4.85 23.78 -15.99
CA LEU A 423 3.55 23.62 -15.34
C LEU A 423 3.65 24.14 -13.89
N LYS A 424 2.78 25.07 -13.51
CA LYS A 424 2.65 25.49 -12.10
C LYS A 424 2.18 24.28 -11.28
N LEU A 425 2.85 24.00 -10.16
CA LEU A 425 2.50 22.84 -9.33
C LEU A 425 1.09 23.01 -8.77
N PRO A 426 0.27 21.94 -8.80
CA PRO A 426 -1.03 21.93 -8.14
C PRO A 426 -0.90 21.95 -6.62
N ASN A 427 -2.01 22.15 -5.92
CA ASN A 427 -2.02 22.12 -4.46
C ASN A 427 -1.98 20.67 -3.94
N SER A 428 -2.58 19.73 -4.67
CA SER A 428 -2.49 18.28 -4.46
C SER A 428 -2.49 17.52 -5.79
N ILE A 429 -2.23 16.22 -5.75
CA ILE A 429 -2.27 15.39 -6.96
C ILE A 429 -3.69 15.25 -7.53
N ASP A 430 -4.72 15.44 -6.69
CA ASP A 430 -6.15 15.46 -7.05
C ASP A 430 -6.46 16.47 -8.16
N ASP A 431 -5.84 17.65 -8.10
CA ASP A 431 -6.04 18.71 -9.09
C ASP A 431 -5.65 18.20 -10.48
N CYS A 432 -4.68 17.29 -10.60
CA CYS A 432 -4.30 16.68 -11.87
C CYS A 432 -5.35 15.68 -12.36
N TYR A 433 -5.94 14.89 -11.45
CA TYR A 433 -6.94 13.87 -11.79
C TYR A 433 -8.30 14.44 -12.15
N GLN A 434 -8.75 15.50 -11.45
CA GLN A 434 -10.02 16.16 -11.73
C GLN A 434 -10.07 16.78 -13.14
N GLN A 435 -8.92 17.20 -13.67
CA GLN A 435 -8.80 17.82 -14.99
C GLN A 435 -8.86 16.82 -16.15
N ASN A 436 -8.60 15.54 -15.87
CA ASN A 436 -8.66 14.46 -16.84
C ASN A 436 -10.06 13.83 -16.97
N ARG A 437 -11.08 14.34 -16.23
CA ARG A 437 -12.47 13.90 -16.35
C ARG A 437 -13.15 14.47 -17.61
N PRO A 438 -13.87 13.66 -18.42
CA PRO A 438 -14.70 14.18 -19.50
C PRO A 438 -15.82 15.08 -18.94
N ARG A 439 -16.13 16.19 -19.64
CA ARG A 439 -17.30 17.02 -19.26
C ARG A 439 -18.60 16.19 -19.33
N PRO A 440 -19.53 16.35 -18.37
CA PRO A 440 -20.73 15.52 -18.30
C PRO A 440 -21.67 15.76 -19.50
N PRO A 441 -22.31 14.72 -20.06
CA PRO A 441 -23.35 14.88 -21.07
C PRO A 441 -24.64 15.45 -20.45
N ARG A 442 -25.39 16.19 -21.26
CA ARG A 442 -26.69 16.81 -20.90
C ARG A 442 -27.73 15.77 -20.45
N LYS A 443 -28.49 16.12 -19.40
CA LYS A 443 -29.69 15.42 -18.88
C LYS A 443 -30.58 14.85 -19.98
N TYR A 444 -30.92 13.56 -19.91
CA TYR A 444 -32.14 12.95 -20.48
C TYR A 444 -32.49 11.63 -19.73
N PRO A 445 -33.72 11.12 -19.85
CA PRO A 445 -34.59 10.79 -18.72
C PRO A 445 -34.52 9.33 -18.27
N VAL A 446 -34.97 9.12 -17.04
CA VAL A 446 -35.18 7.84 -16.36
C VAL A 446 -36.17 6.96 -17.16
N ASN A 447 -35.86 5.67 -17.32
CA ASN A 447 -36.83 4.64 -17.69
C ASN A 447 -36.66 3.42 -16.76
N PRO A 448 -37.74 2.82 -16.23
CA PRO A 448 -37.71 1.92 -15.09
C PRO A 448 -37.62 0.45 -15.52
N GLY A 449 -36.88 -0.36 -14.76
CA GLY A 449 -37.03 -1.81 -14.78
C GLY A 449 -35.74 -2.62 -14.80
N ARG A 450 -35.21 -2.90 -13.60
CA ARG A 450 -34.70 -4.21 -13.17
C ARG A 450 -34.46 -4.19 -11.67
N ALA A 451 -35.03 -5.16 -10.96
CA ALA A 451 -34.87 -5.37 -9.53
C ALA A 451 -33.55 -6.11 -9.26
N GLY A 452 -32.63 -5.45 -8.57
CA GLY A 452 -31.32 -5.95 -8.15
C GLY A 452 -30.48 -4.72 -7.78
N GLY A 453 -29.97 -4.68 -6.54
CA GLY A 453 -29.49 -3.47 -5.85
C GLY A 453 -28.56 -2.58 -6.67
N ASP A 454 -29.09 -1.45 -7.12
CA ASP A 454 -28.37 -0.27 -7.58
C ASP A 454 -29.03 0.90 -6.80
N CYS A 455 -28.29 1.65 -5.98
CA CYS A 455 -28.82 2.88 -5.35
C CYS A 455 -28.22 4.14 -5.98
N PRO A 456 -28.83 4.71 -7.03
CA PRO A 456 -28.49 6.04 -7.50
C PRO A 456 -29.55 7.06 -7.02
N ALA A 457 -29.18 7.82 -5.99
CA ALA A 457 -29.49 9.26 -5.83
C ALA A 457 -30.85 9.77 -5.28
N ALA A 458 -31.72 8.97 -4.62
CA ALA A 458 -32.74 9.50 -3.68
C ALA A 458 -33.32 8.41 -2.77
N GLY A 459 -33.39 8.67 -1.45
CA GLY A 459 -34.04 7.77 -0.48
C GLY A 459 -33.19 6.61 0.03
N CYS A 460 -31.88 6.69 -0.14
CA CYS A 460 -30.90 5.86 0.57
C CYS A 460 -30.07 6.72 1.51
N ALA A 461 -29.80 6.21 2.71
CA ALA A 461 -28.85 6.75 3.66
C ALA A 461 -27.84 5.66 4.02
N ASP A 462 -26.61 6.04 4.35
CA ASP A 462 -25.56 5.09 4.70
C ASP A 462 -24.71 5.54 5.88
N SER A 463 -24.08 4.57 6.52
CA SER A 463 -23.02 4.74 7.51
C SER A 463 -21.89 3.73 7.19
N ASN A 464 -20.78 4.22 6.67
CA ASN A 464 -19.64 3.43 6.18
C ASN A 464 -18.33 3.72 6.93
N GLY A 465 -17.38 2.76 6.91
CA GLY A 465 -15.98 2.93 7.31
C GLY A 465 -15.83 3.15 8.82
N ASP A 466 -16.03 4.39 9.27
CA ASP A 466 -15.95 4.79 10.66
C ASP A 466 -16.60 6.15 10.83
N PRO A 467 -17.73 6.24 11.53
CA PRO A 467 -19.00 6.49 10.89
C PRO A 467 -18.95 7.78 10.02
N HIS A 468 -18.76 7.57 8.72
CA HIS A 468 -19.07 8.52 7.66
C HIS A 468 -20.54 8.36 7.29
N LEU A 469 -21.34 9.43 7.35
CA LEU A 469 -22.79 9.35 7.14
C LEU A 469 -23.21 10.08 5.88
N THR A 470 -24.13 9.47 5.13
CA THR A 470 -24.93 10.18 4.12
C THR A 470 -26.41 10.06 4.48
N THR A 471 -27.13 11.18 4.52
CA THR A 471 -28.58 11.22 4.81
C THR A 471 -29.41 10.78 3.61
N PHE A 472 -30.72 10.54 3.83
CA PHE A 472 -31.63 10.09 2.77
C PHE A 472 -31.75 11.05 1.58
N ASP A 473 -31.45 12.34 1.80
CA ASP A 473 -31.49 13.40 0.80
C ASP A 473 -30.09 13.85 0.33
N GLY A 474 -29.03 13.14 0.77
CA GLY A 474 -27.68 13.24 0.22
C GLY A 474 -26.73 14.19 0.96
N LEU A 475 -27.08 14.65 2.15
CA LEU A 475 -26.14 15.40 3.00
C LEU A 475 -25.11 14.43 3.57
N HIS A 476 -23.83 14.68 3.29
CA HIS A 476 -22.73 13.93 3.85
C HIS A 476 -22.08 14.65 5.04
N TYR A 477 -21.78 13.92 6.11
CA TYR A 477 -21.06 14.42 7.28
C TYR A 477 -20.51 13.28 8.16
N ASP A 478 -19.51 13.60 8.99
CA ASP A 478 -18.89 12.62 9.89
C ASP A 478 -19.43 12.72 11.31
N LEU A 479 -19.86 11.59 11.87
CA LEU A 479 -20.26 11.50 13.28
C LEU A 479 -19.41 10.44 13.98
N GLN A 480 -18.13 10.73 14.16
CA GLN A 480 -17.13 9.93 14.90
C GLN A 480 -17.37 9.86 16.42
N ALA A 481 -18.62 9.85 16.88
CA ALA A 481 -18.94 9.87 18.30
C ALA A 481 -18.95 8.45 18.90
N ALA A 482 -18.72 8.32 20.21
CA ALA A 482 -18.88 7.03 20.89
C ALA A 482 -20.21 6.99 21.64
N GLY A 483 -21.03 5.98 21.34
CA GLY A 483 -22.32 5.71 21.95
C GLY A 483 -23.32 5.07 21.01
N GLU A 484 -24.60 5.10 21.40
CA GLU A 484 -25.69 4.53 20.63
C GLU A 484 -26.58 5.66 20.12
N PHE A 485 -26.95 5.61 18.84
CA PHE A 485 -27.66 6.68 18.16
C PHE A 485 -28.84 6.14 17.36
N VAL A 486 -29.91 6.93 17.29
CA VAL A 486 -31.06 6.64 16.42
C VAL A 486 -30.70 7.09 15.00
N ALA A 487 -30.38 6.13 14.14
CA ALA A 487 -30.11 6.34 12.71
C ALA A 487 -31.34 6.90 12.00
N VAL A 488 -32.49 6.24 12.17
CA VAL A 488 -33.78 6.67 11.67
C VAL A 488 -34.91 6.13 12.54
N ILE A 489 -35.95 6.92 12.77
CA ILE A 489 -37.17 6.51 13.47
C ILE A 489 -38.42 7.03 12.74
N GLY A 490 -39.46 6.20 12.69
CA GLY A 490 -40.78 6.49 12.13
C GLY A 490 -41.81 5.42 12.54
N SER A 491 -43.01 5.46 11.96
CA SER A 491 -44.05 4.47 12.28
C SER A 491 -43.63 3.06 11.82
N GLY A 492 -43.55 2.10 12.76
CA GLY A 492 -43.14 0.71 12.49
C GLY A 492 -41.70 0.56 11.96
N LEU A 493 -40.87 1.60 12.12
CA LEU A 493 -39.49 1.65 11.65
C LEU A 493 -38.62 2.32 12.71
N GLU A 494 -37.58 1.64 13.14
CA GLU A 494 -36.49 2.26 13.86
C GLU A 494 -35.20 1.53 13.54
N VAL A 495 -34.11 2.27 13.33
CA VAL A 495 -32.76 1.74 13.18
C VAL A 495 -31.86 2.50 14.13
N GLN A 496 -31.09 1.78 14.94
CA GLN A 496 -30.13 2.30 15.90
C GLN A 496 -28.73 1.76 15.57
N THR A 497 -27.71 2.60 15.69
CA THR A 497 -26.29 2.21 15.53
C THR A 497 -25.57 2.33 16.86
N ARG A 498 -24.62 1.43 17.12
CA ARG A 498 -23.70 1.51 18.27
C ARG A 498 -22.29 1.79 17.76
N GLN A 499 -21.83 3.01 17.97
CA GLN A 499 -20.49 3.47 17.62
C GLN A 499 -19.55 3.33 18.83
N VAL A 500 -18.40 2.68 18.64
CA VAL A 500 -17.36 2.54 19.67
C VAL A 500 -16.02 3.03 19.14
N PRO A 501 -15.12 3.57 19.97
CA PRO A 501 -13.80 3.98 19.50
C PRO A 501 -13.08 2.85 18.77
N TYR A 502 -12.46 3.16 17.64
CA TYR A 502 -11.52 2.23 17.01
C TYR A 502 -10.42 1.89 18.04
N PRO A 503 -10.03 0.62 18.21
CA PRO A 503 -9.06 0.25 19.24
C PRO A 503 -7.78 1.08 19.15
N GLY A 504 -7.40 1.77 20.23
CA GLY A 504 -6.21 2.63 20.27
C GLY A 504 -6.41 4.06 19.75
N SER A 505 -7.57 4.40 19.20
CA SER A 505 -7.91 5.75 18.72
C SER A 505 -8.59 6.62 19.78
N THR A 506 -8.42 7.93 19.65
CA THR A 506 -9.12 8.97 20.44
C THR A 506 -9.97 9.89 19.57
N THR A 507 -10.07 9.59 18.28
CA THR A 507 -10.64 10.49 17.28
C THR A 507 -11.56 9.82 16.25
N VAL A 508 -11.45 8.51 16.03
CA VAL A 508 -12.31 7.77 15.08
C VAL A 508 -12.96 6.54 15.73
N SER A 509 -14.17 6.22 15.32
CA SER A 509 -15.03 5.17 15.89
C SER A 509 -15.62 4.27 14.82
N VAL A 510 -15.96 3.03 15.15
CA VAL A 510 -16.60 2.09 14.22
C VAL A 510 -17.98 1.70 14.71
N ASN A 511 -18.90 1.38 13.79
CA ASN A 511 -20.17 0.77 14.15
C ASN A 511 -19.93 -0.67 14.62
N SER A 512 -20.11 -0.93 15.92
CA SER A 512 -19.98 -2.28 16.50
C SER A 512 -21.29 -3.08 16.49
N ALA A 513 -22.44 -2.41 16.35
CA ALA A 513 -23.74 -3.07 16.27
C ALA A 513 -24.79 -2.21 15.56
N VAL A 514 -25.79 -2.86 14.97
CA VAL A 514 -26.99 -2.24 14.41
C VAL A 514 -28.21 -2.95 14.98
N ALA A 515 -29.19 -2.21 15.49
CA ALA A 515 -30.45 -2.77 15.97
C ALA A 515 -31.64 -2.12 15.26
N MET A 516 -32.68 -2.90 15.00
CA MET A 516 -33.80 -2.53 14.14
C MET A 516 -35.13 -2.95 14.78
N ASN A 517 -36.13 -2.08 14.64
CA ASN A 517 -37.53 -2.38 14.86
C ASN A 517 -38.22 -2.51 13.50
N ILE A 518 -38.69 -3.70 13.19
CA ILE A 518 -39.29 -4.08 11.92
C ILE A 518 -40.77 -4.35 12.15
N ASP A 519 -41.58 -3.28 12.11
CA ASP A 519 -43.03 -3.30 12.38
C ASP A 519 -43.41 -4.01 13.71
N GLY A 520 -42.54 -3.91 14.72
CA GLY A 520 -42.71 -4.54 16.03
C GLY A 520 -41.71 -5.69 16.30
N ASP A 521 -41.06 -6.23 15.27
CA ASP A 521 -40.02 -7.26 15.42
C ASP A 521 -38.65 -6.64 15.71
N ARG A 522 -38.08 -6.96 16.87
CA ARG A 522 -36.74 -6.51 17.26
C ARG A 522 -35.66 -7.42 16.68
N VAL A 523 -34.75 -6.84 15.91
CA VAL A 523 -33.60 -7.54 15.31
C VAL A 523 -32.33 -6.77 15.61
N ALA A 524 -31.25 -7.46 15.98
CA ALA A 524 -29.97 -6.82 16.22
C ALA A 524 -28.83 -7.62 15.59
N PHE A 525 -27.86 -6.89 15.04
CA PHE A 525 -26.64 -7.37 14.42
C PHE A 525 -25.48 -6.88 15.25
N TYR A 526 -24.64 -7.79 15.74
CA TYR A 526 -23.46 -7.45 16.53
C TYR A 526 -22.21 -7.91 15.79
N GLN A 527 -21.26 -7.00 15.61
CA GLN A 527 -19.94 -7.38 15.18
C GLN A 527 -19.25 -8.17 16.30
N THR A 528 -18.86 -9.40 16.00
CA THR A 528 -18.08 -10.25 16.91
C THR A 528 -16.76 -10.63 16.27
N GLY A 529 -15.87 -11.27 17.03
CA GLY A 529 -14.65 -11.83 16.46
C GLY A 529 -14.95 -12.83 15.34
N ASP A 530 -16.04 -13.58 15.44
CA ASP A 530 -16.40 -14.67 14.52
C ASP A 530 -17.23 -14.18 13.31
N GLY A 531 -17.46 -12.86 13.20
CA GLY A 531 -18.33 -12.23 12.22
C GLY A 531 -19.63 -11.67 12.83
N ILE A 532 -20.64 -11.44 12.00
CA ILE A 532 -21.92 -10.85 12.45
C ILE A 532 -22.79 -11.88 13.17
N GLU A 533 -23.10 -11.60 14.44
CA GLU A 533 -24.12 -12.32 15.21
C GLU A 533 -25.49 -11.65 15.02
N VAL A 534 -26.49 -12.42 14.58
CA VAL A 534 -27.88 -11.94 14.42
C VAL A 534 -28.73 -12.42 15.58
N ARG A 535 -29.44 -11.49 16.23
CA ARG A 535 -30.44 -11.77 17.27
C ARG A 535 -31.82 -11.32 16.83
N VAL A 536 -32.83 -12.15 17.06
CA VAL A 536 -34.25 -11.82 16.87
C VAL A 536 -34.95 -11.97 18.20
N ALA A 537 -35.57 -10.90 18.69
CA ALA A 537 -36.15 -10.81 20.03
C ALA A 537 -35.18 -11.23 21.17
N GLY A 538 -33.88 -10.93 21.00
CA GLY A 538 -32.82 -11.24 21.96
C GLY A 538 -32.24 -12.66 21.85
N GLU A 539 -32.84 -13.52 21.02
CA GLU A 539 -32.33 -14.87 20.76
C GLU A 539 -31.42 -14.90 19.52
N MET A 540 -30.26 -15.54 19.64
CA MET A 540 -29.37 -15.77 18.50
C MET A 540 -30.06 -16.64 17.44
N LYS A 541 -30.02 -16.19 16.18
CA LYS A 541 -30.56 -16.91 15.01
C LYS A 541 -29.49 -17.06 13.93
N LYS A 542 -29.38 -18.26 13.37
CA LYS A 542 -28.58 -18.50 12.18
C LYS A 542 -29.43 -18.18 10.95
N ILE A 543 -29.01 -17.17 10.19
CA ILE A 543 -29.69 -16.75 8.96
C ILE A 543 -28.93 -17.32 7.75
N SER A 544 -29.67 -17.85 6.78
CA SER A 544 -29.13 -18.38 5.52
C SER A 544 -29.52 -17.47 4.34
N ALA A 545 -29.20 -17.89 3.11
CA ALA A 545 -29.68 -17.21 1.90
C ALA A 545 -31.20 -17.34 1.69
N GLU A 546 -31.83 -18.31 2.34
CA GLU A 546 -33.29 -18.40 2.39
C GLU A 546 -33.82 -17.41 3.43
N ALA A 547 -34.72 -16.53 3.01
CA ALA A 547 -35.21 -15.44 3.85
C ALA A 547 -36.01 -15.98 5.06
N LEU A 548 -35.59 -15.58 6.26
CA LEU A 548 -36.38 -15.74 7.47
C LEU A 548 -37.51 -14.70 7.46
N VAL A 549 -38.76 -15.17 7.47
CA VAL A 549 -39.95 -14.32 7.62
C VAL A 549 -40.19 -14.04 9.11
N LEU A 550 -40.31 -12.76 9.46
CA LEU A 550 -40.58 -12.28 10.80
C LEU A 550 -42.09 -12.25 11.10
N PRO A 551 -42.52 -12.35 12.37
CA PRO A 551 -43.93 -12.38 12.76
C PRO A 551 -44.82 -11.27 12.18
N HIS A 552 -44.28 -10.06 12.04
CA HIS A 552 -45.00 -8.90 11.51
C HIS A 552 -44.75 -8.65 10.01
N GLY A 553 -44.21 -9.66 9.30
CA GLY A 553 -44.15 -9.68 7.84
C GLY A 553 -42.88 -9.12 7.21
N GLY A 554 -41.93 -8.63 8.01
CA GLY A 554 -40.58 -8.32 7.54
C GLY A 554 -39.76 -9.59 7.22
N THR A 555 -38.63 -9.44 6.55
CA THR A 555 -37.74 -10.57 6.23
C THR A 555 -36.27 -10.26 6.47
N ILE A 556 -35.48 -11.29 6.79
CA ILE A 556 -34.02 -11.22 6.89
C ILE A 556 -33.40 -12.34 6.05
N ALA A 557 -32.47 -12.01 5.17
CA ALA A 557 -31.69 -13.00 4.41
C ALA A 557 -30.21 -12.64 4.42
N ARG A 558 -29.34 -13.64 4.45
CA ARG A 558 -27.91 -13.44 4.16
C ARG A 558 -27.73 -13.36 2.65
N THR A 559 -26.90 -12.44 2.17
CA THR A 559 -26.53 -12.31 0.75
C THR A 559 -25.05 -12.72 0.61
N PRO A 560 -24.75 -14.00 0.33
CA PRO A 560 -23.36 -14.50 0.31
C PRO A 560 -22.47 -13.77 -0.69
N GLU A 561 -23.05 -13.27 -1.79
CA GLU A 561 -22.32 -12.58 -2.85
C GLU A 561 -21.79 -11.20 -2.42
N MET A 562 -22.41 -10.59 -1.39
CA MET A 562 -22.01 -9.29 -0.84
C MET A 562 -21.52 -9.38 0.61
N ASP A 563 -21.38 -10.60 1.15
CA ASP A 563 -21.13 -10.91 2.56
C ASP A 563 -21.90 -10.00 3.55
N ALA A 564 -23.19 -9.80 3.26
CA ALA A 564 -24.07 -8.89 3.97
C ALA A 564 -25.38 -9.57 4.40
N TYR A 565 -26.17 -8.85 5.20
CA TYR A 565 -27.54 -9.21 5.56
C TYR A 565 -28.51 -8.19 4.98
N LEU A 566 -29.48 -8.68 4.20
CA LEU A 566 -30.60 -7.89 3.70
C LEU A 566 -31.78 -8.03 4.65
N VAL A 567 -32.24 -6.90 5.17
CA VAL A 567 -33.47 -6.75 5.94
C VAL A 567 -34.50 -6.03 5.07
N VAL A 568 -35.75 -6.51 5.06
CA VAL A 568 -36.84 -5.89 4.32
C VAL A 568 -38.05 -5.71 5.23
N TRP A 569 -38.59 -4.50 5.30
CA TRP A 569 -39.83 -4.16 6.02
C TRP A 569 -41.05 -4.51 5.16
N PRO A 570 -42.25 -4.67 5.77
CA PRO A 570 -43.49 -4.95 5.03
C PRO A 570 -43.82 -3.94 3.92
N ASP A 571 -43.40 -2.68 4.08
CA ASP A 571 -43.62 -1.61 3.11
C ASP A 571 -42.56 -1.55 2.01
N SER A 572 -41.66 -2.54 1.94
CA SER A 572 -40.53 -2.62 1.02
C SER A 572 -39.37 -1.64 1.28
N SER A 573 -39.37 -0.94 2.41
CA SER A 573 -38.12 -0.36 2.92
C SER A 573 -37.11 -1.48 3.20
N SER A 574 -35.82 -1.21 3.06
CA SER A 574 -34.78 -2.23 3.20
C SER A 574 -33.53 -1.69 3.85
N ALA A 575 -32.77 -2.57 4.49
CA ALA A 575 -31.44 -2.24 5.00
C ALA A 575 -30.44 -3.36 4.66
N TRP A 576 -29.20 -2.97 4.39
CA TRP A 576 -28.06 -3.86 4.25
C TRP A 576 -27.11 -3.65 5.42
N VAL A 577 -26.69 -4.75 6.05
CA VAL A 577 -25.68 -4.74 7.11
C VAL A 577 -24.51 -5.62 6.66
N ALA A 578 -23.34 -5.03 6.45
CA ALA A 578 -22.16 -5.72 5.93
C ALA A 578 -20.98 -5.66 6.90
N GLU A 579 -20.10 -6.66 6.86
CA GLU A 579 -18.87 -6.67 7.67
C GLU A 579 -17.86 -5.65 7.14
N LEU A 580 -17.32 -4.81 8.03
CA LEU A 580 -16.13 -4.01 7.76
C LEU A 580 -14.90 -4.75 8.29
N GLY A 581 -14.52 -5.80 7.57
CA GLY A 581 -13.55 -6.77 8.08
C GLY A 581 -13.96 -7.27 9.47
N THR A 582 -13.03 -7.32 10.42
CA THR A 582 -13.36 -7.65 11.81
C THR A 582 -13.80 -6.43 12.64
N TRP A 583 -13.65 -5.22 12.10
CA TRP A 583 -13.61 -3.99 12.89
C TRP A 583 -14.99 -3.43 13.23
N GLY A 584 -15.95 -3.57 12.32
CA GLY A 584 -17.28 -2.99 12.50
C GLY A 584 -18.28 -3.43 11.43
N LEU A 585 -19.33 -2.65 11.29
CA LEU A 585 -20.45 -2.87 10.40
C LEU A 585 -20.69 -1.66 9.50
N ASN A 586 -20.88 -1.90 8.21
CA ASN A 586 -21.49 -0.92 7.32
C ASN A 586 -23.00 -1.08 7.35
N LEU A 587 -23.72 0.05 7.26
CA LEU A 587 -25.17 0.10 7.23
C LEU A 587 -25.63 0.94 6.05
N ASP A 588 -26.40 0.35 5.14
CA ASP A 588 -27.14 1.07 4.12
C ASP A 588 -28.63 0.91 4.39
N VAL A 589 -29.40 1.99 4.33
CA VAL A 589 -30.85 1.98 4.53
C VAL A 589 -31.52 2.64 3.33
N ARG A 590 -32.52 1.98 2.77
CA ARG A 590 -33.37 2.52 1.71
C ARG A 590 -34.82 2.55 2.19
N LEU A 591 -35.45 3.72 2.14
CA LEU A 591 -36.84 3.87 2.54
C LEU A 591 -37.78 3.80 1.34
N ALA A 592 -38.93 3.16 1.53
CA ALA A 592 -40.02 3.25 0.57
C ALA A 592 -40.58 4.68 0.52
N ASP A 593 -41.06 5.11 -0.65
CA ASP A 593 -41.62 6.46 -0.87
C ASP A 593 -42.74 6.84 0.12
N VAL A 594 -43.45 5.85 0.68
CA VAL A 594 -44.50 6.06 1.69
C VAL A 594 -43.97 6.70 2.99
N ARG A 595 -42.66 6.63 3.23
CA ARG A 595 -41.99 7.20 4.41
C ARG A 595 -41.46 8.61 4.22
N LYS A 596 -41.62 9.20 3.03
CA LYS A 596 -41.20 10.60 2.76
C LYS A 596 -41.82 11.55 3.77
N ASN A 597 -41.02 12.44 4.35
CA ASN A 597 -41.41 13.40 5.39
C ASN A 597 -41.96 12.77 6.70
N ALA A 598 -41.79 11.46 6.89
CA ALA A 598 -42.39 10.72 8.01
C ALA A 598 -41.35 10.06 8.92
N VAL A 599 -40.08 10.44 8.77
CA VAL A 599 -38.96 9.91 9.54
C VAL A 599 -38.10 11.05 10.08
N SER A 600 -37.25 10.70 11.06
CA SER A 600 -36.24 11.61 11.61
C SER A 600 -35.09 10.79 12.18
N GLY A 601 -33.92 11.37 12.33
CA GLY A 601 -32.75 10.72 12.91
C GLY A 601 -31.46 11.34 12.39
N ILE A 602 -30.33 10.71 12.68
CA ILE A 602 -29.04 11.13 12.11
C ILE A 602 -28.97 10.89 10.58
N PHE A 603 -29.88 10.11 9.99
CA PHE A 603 -30.03 9.98 8.53
C PHE A 603 -30.97 11.01 7.89
N GLY A 604 -31.38 12.04 8.64
CA GLY A 604 -32.23 13.11 8.11
C GLY A 604 -33.73 12.80 8.17
N ASN A 605 -34.51 13.55 7.41
CA ASN A 605 -35.98 13.52 7.49
C ASN A 605 -36.67 12.96 6.22
N PHE A 606 -35.89 12.72 5.16
CA PHE A 606 -36.34 12.18 3.88
C PHE A 606 -37.46 13.03 3.24
N ASP A 607 -37.28 14.35 3.20
CA ASP A 607 -38.19 15.31 2.58
C ASP A 607 -37.79 15.72 1.15
N GLY A 608 -36.62 15.28 0.71
CA GLY A 608 -36.04 15.58 -0.60
C GLY A 608 -35.08 16.78 -0.60
N SER A 609 -34.70 17.30 0.58
CA SER A 609 -33.77 18.42 0.72
C SER A 609 -32.63 18.11 1.70
N ALA A 610 -31.40 18.11 1.21
CA ALA A 610 -30.21 18.00 2.05
C ALA A 610 -30.00 19.21 3.00
N ASP A 611 -30.60 20.36 2.68
CA ASP A 611 -30.34 21.65 3.35
C ASP A 611 -30.88 21.70 4.79
N ASN A 612 -31.79 20.80 5.15
CA ASN A 612 -32.47 20.77 6.44
C ASN A 612 -32.46 19.37 7.07
N ASP A 613 -31.53 18.51 6.67
CA ASP A 613 -31.44 17.14 7.19
C ASP A 613 -30.90 17.07 8.62
N LEU A 614 -30.04 18.00 9.03
CA LEU A 614 -29.55 18.06 10.40
C LEU A 614 -30.58 18.73 11.29
N VAL A 615 -31.53 17.95 11.81
CA VAL A 615 -32.50 18.39 12.81
C VAL A 615 -32.23 17.67 14.12
N SER A 616 -31.99 18.40 15.21
CA SER A 616 -31.88 17.77 16.52
C SER A 616 -33.20 17.16 16.97
N ARG A 617 -33.15 16.22 17.92
CA ARG A 617 -34.33 15.46 18.38
C ARG A 617 -35.48 16.31 18.94
N ASP A 618 -35.21 17.55 19.36
CA ASP A 618 -36.20 18.55 19.80
C ASP A 618 -36.82 19.38 18.66
N GLY A 619 -36.47 19.07 17.41
CA GLY A 619 -37.02 19.70 16.20
C GLY A 619 -36.29 20.96 15.75
N LYS A 620 -35.10 21.26 16.30
CA LYS A 620 -34.31 22.43 15.91
C LYS A 620 -33.38 22.10 14.75
N THR A 621 -33.46 22.86 13.67
CA THR A 621 -32.53 22.76 12.53
C THR A 621 -31.12 23.22 12.91
N VAL A 622 -30.14 22.51 12.40
CA VAL A 622 -28.70 22.74 12.51
C VAL A 622 -28.18 23.02 11.10
N ASP A 623 -27.18 23.90 10.97
CA ASP A 623 -26.55 24.18 9.67
C ASP A 623 -25.94 22.90 9.07
N THR A 624 -25.94 22.77 7.74
CA THR A 624 -25.42 21.58 7.03
C THR A 624 -23.91 21.36 7.16
N ALA A 625 -23.16 22.39 7.55
CA ALA A 625 -21.74 22.30 7.89
C ALA A 625 -21.50 22.92 9.28
N PRO A 626 -21.97 22.27 10.35
CA PRO A 626 -21.87 22.79 11.70
C PRO A 626 -20.44 22.71 12.24
N ASP A 627 -20.11 23.60 13.20
CA ASP A 627 -18.86 23.45 13.95
C ASP A 627 -18.84 22.16 14.79
N PHE A 628 -17.64 21.76 15.20
CA PHE A 628 -17.41 20.52 15.95
C PHE A 628 -18.30 20.40 17.20
N ASP A 629 -18.39 21.45 18.03
CA ASP A 629 -19.20 21.39 19.25
C ASP A 629 -20.70 21.27 18.93
N THR A 630 -21.17 21.93 17.88
CA THR A 630 -22.56 21.86 17.46
C THR A 630 -22.90 20.48 16.88
N LEU A 631 -22.02 19.90 16.07
CA LEU A 631 -22.21 18.56 15.52
C LEU A 631 -22.19 17.49 16.61
N TYR A 632 -21.12 17.44 17.41
CA TYR A 632 -20.87 16.34 18.33
C TYR A 632 -21.56 16.53 19.69
N ARG A 633 -21.53 17.73 20.26
CA ARG A 633 -22.00 18.00 21.63
C ARG A 633 -23.47 18.43 21.69
N LYS A 634 -24.07 18.87 20.58
CA LYS A 634 -25.50 19.24 20.51
C LYS A 634 -26.29 18.28 19.64
N PHE A 635 -26.02 18.24 18.33
CA PHE A 635 -26.79 17.43 17.38
C PHE A 635 -26.67 15.93 17.68
N GLY A 636 -25.46 15.38 17.66
CA GLY A 636 -25.21 13.96 17.97
C GLY A 636 -25.69 13.58 19.36
N HIS A 637 -25.43 14.43 20.37
CA HIS A 637 -25.95 14.22 21.73
C HIS A 637 -27.49 14.11 21.77
N SER A 638 -28.21 14.92 20.98
CA SER A 638 -29.68 14.89 20.96
C SER A 638 -30.25 13.57 20.44
N TRP A 639 -29.51 12.88 19.57
CA TRP A 639 -29.91 11.63 18.94
C TRP A 639 -29.42 10.37 19.67
N ARG A 640 -28.78 10.52 20.83
CA ARG A 640 -28.39 9.37 21.66
C ARG A 640 -29.62 8.55 22.08
N VAL A 641 -29.49 7.24 21.97
CA VAL A 641 -30.47 6.26 22.46
C VAL A 641 -30.53 6.35 23.99
N ARG A 642 -31.74 6.34 24.54
CA ARG A 642 -31.98 6.33 25.99
C ARG A 642 -32.23 4.89 26.45
N ASP A 643 -31.93 4.57 27.72
CA ASP A 643 -32.04 3.19 28.25
C ASP A 643 -33.40 2.51 27.96
N GLY A 644 -34.51 3.25 28.06
CA GLY A 644 -35.86 2.71 27.80
C GLY A 644 -36.25 2.62 26.32
N GLU A 645 -35.42 3.16 25.42
CA GLU A 645 -35.64 3.19 23.97
C GLU A 645 -34.72 2.19 23.24
N SER A 646 -33.74 1.62 23.93
CA SER A 646 -32.72 0.79 23.28
C SER A 646 -33.31 -0.50 22.72
N LEU A 647 -32.92 -0.78 21.46
CA LEU A 647 -33.21 -2.03 20.78
C LEU A 647 -32.09 -3.07 20.96
N PHE A 648 -30.98 -2.68 21.60
CA PHE A 648 -29.86 -3.57 21.84
C PHE A 648 -30.07 -4.46 23.06
N ASP A 649 -29.43 -5.62 23.04
CA ASP A 649 -29.30 -6.53 24.15
C ASP A 649 -28.03 -6.16 24.92
N TYR A 650 -28.13 -6.14 26.25
CA TYR A 650 -27.01 -5.81 27.14
C TYR A 650 -26.67 -6.99 28.04
N PRO A 651 -25.37 -7.31 28.20
CA PRO A 651 -24.89 -8.13 29.31
C PRO A 651 -25.28 -7.54 30.66
N SER A 652 -25.30 -8.39 31.69
CA SER A 652 -25.59 -7.97 33.06
C SER A 652 -24.67 -6.82 33.49
N GLY A 653 -25.26 -5.72 33.95
CA GLY A 653 -24.54 -4.53 34.41
C GLY A 653 -24.13 -3.54 33.29
N GLN A 654 -24.49 -3.80 32.03
CA GLN A 654 -24.30 -2.87 30.92
C GLN A 654 -25.62 -2.22 30.48
N ASN A 655 -25.52 -1.05 29.85
CA ASN A 655 -26.62 -0.27 29.27
C ASN A 655 -26.06 0.80 28.30
N THR A 656 -26.90 1.73 27.84
CA THR A 656 -26.49 2.79 26.89
C THR A 656 -25.33 3.65 27.40
N HIS A 657 -25.26 3.86 28.73
CA HIS A 657 -24.19 4.61 29.38
C HIS A 657 -22.82 3.92 29.28
N THR A 658 -22.79 2.59 29.15
CA THR A 658 -21.54 1.82 29.01
C THR A 658 -20.80 2.18 27.72
N PHE A 659 -21.54 2.49 26.66
CA PHE A 659 -21.00 2.78 25.34
C PHE A 659 -20.84 4.29 25.08
N THR A 660 -21.42 5.13 25.94
CA THR A 660 -21.38 6.59 25.77
C THR A 660 -20.09 7.17 26.37
N LEU A 661 -19.18 7.64 25.52
CA LEU A 661 -18.04 8.44 25.92
C LEU A 661 -18.28 9.90 25.54
N ALA A 662 -18.65 10.72 26.53
CA ALA A 662 -19.11 12.09 26.29
C ALA A 662 -18.07 12.99 25.61
N ASP A 663 -16.79 12.78 25.90
CA ASP A 663 -15.66 13.57 25.39
C ASP A 663 -15.07 13.01 24.08
N PHE A 664 -15.66 11.95 23.51
CA PHE A 664 -15.24 11.38 22.24
C PHE A 664 -16.06 11.97 21.06
N PRO A 665 -15.45 12.25 19.90
CA PRO A 665 -14.01 12.27 19.66
C PRO A 665 -13.36 13.45 20.40
N SER A 666 -12.06 13.33 20.69
CA SER A 666 -11.33 14.36 21.46
C SER A 666 -11.07 15.65 20.68
N ARG A 667 -11.09 15.57 19.35
CA ARG A 667 -10.87 16.66 18.39
C ARG A 667 -11.41 16.27 17.01
N PRO A 668 -11.65 17.23 16.10
CA PRO A 668 -11.90 16.91 14.70
C PRO A 668 -10.67 16.25 14.04
N VAL A 669 -10.95 15.44 13.03
CA VAL A 669 -9.98 14.88 12.10
C VAL A 669 -10.45 15.23 10.69
N SER A 670 -9.53 15.66 9.84
CA SER A 670 -9.78 15.92 8.43
C SER A 670 -8.66 15.30 7.62
N ALA A 671 -8.95 14.84 6.40
CA ALA A 671 -7.95 14.30 5.49
C ALA A 671 -6.79 15.30 5.26
N ALA A 672 -7.10 16.60 5.20
CA ALA A 672 -6.13 17.67 4.94
C ALA A 672 -5.08 17.85 6.06
N ASP A 673 -5.42 17.51 7.30
CA ASP A 673 -4.55 17.71 8.47
C ASP A 673 -3.69 16.48 8.81
N LEU A 674 -3.78 15.40 8.02
CA LEU A 674 -3.10 14.14 8.29
C LEU A 674 -1.69 14.12 7.70
N THR A 675 -0.71 13.76 8.52
CA THR A 675 0.69 13.62 8.09
C THR A 675 0.88 12.49 7.07
N ALA A 676 0.01 11.47 7.08
CA ALA A 676 0.04 10.34 6.15
C ALA A 676 -0.97 10.48 4.99
N ARG A 677 -1.54 11.68 4.77
CA ARG A 677 -2.58 11.95 3.77
C ARG A 677 -2.22 11.39 2.39
N ASP A 678 -1.09 11.80 1.84
CA ASP A 678 -0.75 11.51 0.44
C ASP A 678 -0.58 10.00 0.19
N VAL A 679 -0.07 9.26 1.18
CA VAL A 679 0.08 7.80 1.07
C VAL A 679 -1.26 7.08 1.24
N ALA A 680 -2.10 7.54 2.16
CA ALA A 680 -3.45 7.02 2.31
C ALA A 680 -4.30 7.29 1.06
N GLU A 681 -4.17 8.47 0.46
CA GLU A 681 -4.81 8.83 -0.81
C GLU A 681 -4.40 7.89 -1.94
N LEU A 682 -3.10 7.61 -2.06
CA LEU A 682 -2.59 6.65 -3.05
C LEU A 682 -3.18 5.25 -2.87
N ILE A 683 -3.27 4.76 -1.63
CA ILE A 683 -3.89 3.47 -1.31
C ILE A 683 -5.37 3.45 -1.72
N CYS A 684 -6.11 4.51 -1.39
CA CYS A 684 -7.53 4.66 -1.69
C CYS A 684 -7.80 4.73 -3.19
N ARG A 685 -7.01 5.53 -3.92
CA ARG A 685 -7.09 5.68 -5.37
C ARG A 685 -6.75 4.39 -6.10
N ASN A 686 -5.74 3.65 -5.64
CA ASN A 686 -5.40 2.35 -6.23
C ASN A 686 -6.53 1.32 -6.07
N ALA A 687 -7.38 1.46 -5.06
CA ALA A 687 -8.56 0.63 -4.87
C ALA A 687 -9.82 1.15 -5.59
N GLY A 688 -9.70 2.23 -6.37
CA GLY A 688 -10.81 2.77 -7.16
C GLY A 688 -11.62 3.86 -6.46
N VAL A 689 -11.19 4.39 -5.30
CA VAL A 689 -11.85 5.50 -4.61
C VAL A 689 -11.31 6.83 -5.17
N PHE A 690 -12.17 7.61 -5.81
CA PHE A 690 -11.80 8.81 -6.57
C PHE A 690 -12.75 10.00 -6.40
N GLU A 691 -13.97 9.76 -5.91
CA GLU A 691 -15.00 10.77 -5.75
C GLU A 691 -14.99 11.34 -4.34
N GLN A 692 -15.15 12.65 -4.25
CA GLN A 692 -15.42 13.31 -2.97
C GLN A 692 -16.90 13.12 -2.62
N PRO A 693 -17.26 12.95 -1.33
CA PRO A 693 -16.38 12.98 -0.15
C PRO A 693 -15.67 11.64 0.17
N TYR A 694 -16.05 10.54 -0.48
CA TYR A 694 -15.56 9.18 -0.20
C TYR A 694 -14.04 9.00 -0.22
N LEU A 695 -13.33 9.79 -1.03
CA LEU A 695 -11.88 9.79 -1.02
C LEU A 695 -11.29 10.35 0.28
N ASP A 696 -11.82 11.47 0.78
CA ASP A 696 -11.37 12.06 2.03
C ASP A 696 -11.66 11.12 3.21
N ASP A 697 -12.81 10.46 3.20
CA ASP A 697 -13.17 9.42 4.16
C ASP A 697 -12.15 8.28 4.15
N CYS A 698 -11.90 7.68 2.98
CA CYS A 698 -10.92 6.62 2.84
C CYS A 698 -9.51 7.04 3.31
N ILE A 699 -9.10 8.28 3.04
CA ILE A 699 -7.83 8.83 3.51
C ILE A 699 -7.78 8.84 5.03
N VAL A 700 -8.83 9.33 5.70
CA VAL A 700 -8.94 9.37 7.16
C VAL A 700 -8.83 7.94 7.72
N ASP A 701 -9.63 7.01 7.20
CA ASP A 701 -9.70 5.64 7.69
C ASP A 701 -8.32 4.97 7.59
N VAL A 702 -7.68 5.05 6.43
CA VAL A 702 -6.38 4.40 6.19
C VAL A 702 -5.26 5.06 6.98
N ALA A 703 -5.19 6.39 7.00
CA ALA A 703 -4.13 7.10 7.70
C ALA A 703 -4.21 6.96 9.22
N VAL A 704 -5.42 6.84 9.77
CA VAL A 704 -5.63 6.72 11.22
C VAL A 704 -5.54 5.26 11.68
N THR A 705 -6.09 4.31 10.92
CA THR A 705 -6.18 2.90 11.34
C THR A 705 -5.08 2.00 10.77
N GLY A 706 -4.50 2.36 9.62
CA GLY A 706 -3.58 1.51 8.86
C GLY A 706 -4.21 0.23 8.30
N GLN A 707 -5.55 0.18 8.20
CA GLN A 707 -6.29 -1.04 7.85
C GLN A 707 -6.84 -1.00 6.42
N SER A 708 -6.49 -2.01 5.64
CA SER A 708 -6.98 -2.21 4.26
C SER A 708 -8.46 -2.56 4.15
N ALA A 709 -9.10 -3.03 5.23
CA ALA A 709 -10.52 -3.35 5.25
C ALA A 709 -11.42 -2.13 5.00
N PHE A 710 -10.97 -0.95 5.44
CA PHE A 710 -11.72 0.31 5.30
C PHE A 710 -11.73 0.80 3.85
N VAL A 711 -10.61 0.59 3.14
CA VAL A 711 -10.50 0.87 1.70
C VAL A 711 -11.53 0.08 0.88
N ALA A 712 -11.69 -1.21 1.20
CA ALA A 712 -12.64 -2.08 0.53
C ALA A 712 -14.09 -1.62 0.74
N GLY A 713 -14.43 -1.26 1.98
CA GLY A 713 -15.74 -0.70 2.34
C GLY A 713 -16.03 0.59 1.57
N MET A 714 -15.05 1.50 1.49
CA MET A 714 -15.24 2.77 0.81
C MET A 714 -15.35 2.64 -0.72
N ALA A 715 -14.56 1.75 -1.33
CA ALA A 715 -14.69 1.44 -2.76
C ALA A 715 -16.08 0.90 -3.12
N ALA A 716 -16.65 0.04 -2.28
CA ALA A 716 -18.00 -0.49 -2.47
C ALA A 716 -19.08 0.61 -2.36
N THR A 717 -18.98 1.47 -1.35
CA THR A 717 -19.93 2.57 -1.12
C THR A 717 -19.89 3.60 -2.24
N GLN A 718 -18.71 4.01 -2.68
CA GLN A 718 -18.60 4.91 -3.83
C GLN A 718 -19.21 4.28 -5.09
N ALA A 719 -18.90 3.01 -5.38
CA ALA A 719 -19.44 2.32 -6.55
C ALA A 719 -20.97 2.26 -6.56
N ALA A 720 -21.58 2.03 -5.39
CA ALA A 720 -23.03 2.08 -5.20
C ALA A 720 -23.58 3.48 -5.47
N ALA A 721 -22.97 4.52 -4.89
CA ALA A 721 -23.43 5.91 -5.02
C ALA A 721 -23.33 6.47 -6.45
N THR A 722 -22.29 6.11 -7.21
CA THR A 722 -22.07 6.64 -8.57
C THR A 722 -22.79 5.83 -9.66
N GLY A 723 -23.48 4.74 -9.32
CA GLY A 723 -24.13 3.85 -10.28
C GLY A 723 -23.16 3.19 -11.28
N VAL A 724 -21.85 3.15 -10.94
CA VAL A 724 -20.82 2.48 -11.74
C VAL A 724 -20.74 1.06 -11.24
N LYS A 725 -21.27 0.12 -12.02
CA LYS A 725 -21.14 -1.31 -11.70
C LYS A 725 -19.67 -1.72 -11.76
N VAL A 726 -19.11 -2.12 -10.62
CA VAL A 726 -17.89 -2.93 -10.58
C VAL A 726 -18.26 -4.28 -11.20
N GLY A 727 -17.79 -4.53 -12.41
CA GLY A 727 -18.20 -5.69 -13.20
C GLY A 727 -17.59 -6.99 -12.66
N ALA A 728 -18.37 -7.74 -11.88
CA ALA A 728 -18.23 -9.19 -11.81
C ALA A 728 -18.81 -9.79 -13.11
N GLY A 729 -17.94 -10.10 -14.08
CA GLY A 729 -18.35 -10.61 -15.38
C GLY A 729 -18.18 -12.12 -15.53
N GLN A 730 -19.15 -12.92 -15.08
CA GLN A 730 -19.44 -14.22 -15.69
C GLN A 730 -20.61 -14.08 -16.67
N ASN A 731 -20.45 -14.51 -17.93
CA ASN A 731 -21.39 -15.41 -18.61
C ASN A 731 -21.04 -15.70 -20.08
N SER A 732 -20.89 -17.00 -20.37
CA SER A 732 -21.69 -17.78 -21.33
C SER A 732 -21.83 -17.31 -22.78
N ALA A 733 -21.29 -18.14 -23.68
CA ALA A 733 -21.31 -18.04 -25.15
C ALA A 733 -22.71 -18.10 -25.79
N PRO A 734 -22.80 -17.68 -27.07
CA PRO A 734 -23.54 -18.41 -28.08
C PRO A 734 -22.60 -19.03 -29.14
N SER A 735 -22.98 -20.23 -29.53
CA SER A 735 -22.34 -21.12 -30.50
C SER A 735 -22.21 -20.51 -31.90
N GLN A 736 -21.02 -20.61 -32.50
CA GLN A 736 -20.82 -21.00 -33.91
C GLN A 736 -19.53 -21.85 -34.05
N THR A 737 -19.69 -23.05 -34.59
CA THR A 737 -18.66 -24.02 -35.02
C THR A 737 -18.33 -23.81 -36.53
N PRO A 738 -17.31 -24.46 -37.11
CA PRO A 738 -15.84 -24.27 -37.00
C PRO A 738 -15.15 -24.17 -38.40
N VAL A 739 -13.80 -24.36 -38.46
CA VAL A 739 -12.94 -24.90 -39.58
C VAL A 739 -11.98 -23.86 -40.22
N PRO A 740 -10.76 -24.19 -40.72
CA PRO A 740 -9.56 -24.77 -40.06
C PRO A 740 -8.22 -24.14 -40.55
N SER A 741 -7.11 -24.57 -39.97
CA SER A 741 -5.70 -24.40 -40.40
C SER A 741 -5.44 -24.50 -41.91
N GLY A 742 -4.79 -23.49 -42.51
CA GLY A 742 -4.40 -23.50 -43.92
C GLY A 742 -3.37 -22.46 -44.38
N HIS A 743 -2.56 -21.88 -43.49
CA HIS A 743 -1.51 -20.97 -43.92
C HIS A 743 -0.22 -21.77 -44.23
N GLY A 744 0.33 -21.60 -45.43
CA GLY A 744 1.73 -21.91 -45.69
C GLY A 744 2.66 -21.07 -44.79
N PRO A 745 3.99 -21.11 -44.96
CA PRO A 745 4.89 -20.36 -44.08
C PRO A 745 4.52 -18.86 -44.08
N LEU A 746 4.49 -18.26 -42.89
CA LEU A 746 4.18 -16.85 -42.70
C LEU A 746 5.27 -16.00 -43.35
N ARG A 747 4.84 -15.05 -44.18
CA ARG A 747 5.67 -14.07 -44.89
C ARG A 747 5.32 -12.66 -44.44
N ASP A 748 6.14 -11.68 -44.80
CA ASP A 748 5.85 -10.26 -44.59
C ASP A 748 4.42 -9.91 -45.05
N GLY A 749 3.65 -9.28 -44.15
CA GLY A 749 2.25 -8.92 -44.35
C GLY A 749 1.22 -10.02 -44.04
N SER A 750 1.64 -11.22 -43.62
CA SER A 750 0.69 -12.30 -43.29
C SER A 750 -0.14 -11.96 -42.05
N THR A 751 -1.46 -12.04 -42.16
CA THR A 751 -2.38 -11.89 -41.03
C THR A 751 -2.92 -13.26 -40.62
N VAL A 752 -2.88 -13.55 -39.32
CA VAL A 752 -3.35 -14.80 -38.71
C VAL A 752 -4.49 -14.47 -37.75
N ALA A 753 -5.55 -15.27 -37.77
CA ALA A 753 -6.60 -15.28 -36.75
C ALA A 753 -6.96 -16.73 -36.41
N ASP A 754 -6.77 -17.11 -35.15
CA ASP A 754 -6.98 -18.50 -34.69
C ASP A 754 -7.38 -18.50 -33.19
N ARG A 755 -7.42 -19.66 -32.54
CA ARG A 755 -7.81 -19.82 -31.14
C ARG A 755 -7.04 -20.94 -30.47
N ILE A 756 -6.52 -20.69 -29.26
CA ILE A 756 -6.05 -21.73 -28.36
C ILE A 756 -7.27 -22.34 -27.64
N THR A 757 -7.41 -23.65 -27.71
CA THR A 757 -8.59 -24.40 -27.24
C THR A 757 -8.33 -25.21 -25.96
N ALA A 758 -7.07 -25.43 -25.59
CA ALA A 758 -6.71 -26.12 -24.36
C ALA A 758 -5.58 -25.43 -23.59
N ALA A 759 -5.60 -25.60 -22.27
CA ALA A 759 -4.71 -24.96 -21.30
C ALA A 759 -3.19 -25.21 -21.53
N VAL A 760 -2.83 -26.23 -22.31
CA VAL A 760 -1.46 -26.60 -22.64
C VAL A 760 -1.21 -26.64 -24.15
N GLU A 761 -2.13 -26.10 -24.95
CA GLU A 761 -1.99 -26.08 -26.41
C GLU A 761 -1.04 -24.95 -26.85
N ALA A 762 -0.21 -25.29 -27.83
CA ALA A 762 0.66 -24.37 -28.54
C ALA A 762 0.46 -24.52 -30.05
N LYS A 763 0.32 -23.40 -30.75
CA LYS A 763 0.22 -23.34 -32.21
C LYS A 763 1.53 -22.84 -32.79
N ARG A 764 2.07 -23.56 -33.76
CA ARG A 764 3.33 -23.23 -34.42
C ARG A 764 3.12 -22.90 -35.88
N PHE A 765 3.80 -21.86 -36.33
CA PHE A 765 3.75 -21.35 -37.70
C PHE A 765 5.16 -21.29 -38.26
N ASP A 766 5.42 -21.98 -39.38
CA ASP A 766 6.69 -21.84 -40.11
C ASP A 766 6.86 -20.41 -40.62
N LEU A 767 8.08 -19.88 -40.54
CA LEU A 767 8.41 -18.54 -41.01
C LEU A 767 9.21 -18.60 -42.33
N ASP A 768 8.83 -17.76 -43.29
CA ASP A 768 9.61 -17.45 -44.49
C ASP A 768 9.79 -15.93 -44.60
N LEU A 769 10.84 -15.45 -43.94
CA LEU A 769 11.13 -14.02 -43.76
C LEU A 769 12.01 -13.44 -44.90
N GLY A 770 12.41 -14.26 -45.88
CA GLY A 770 13.45 -13.88 -46.85
C GLY A 770 14.80 -13.71 -46.16
N ASP A 771 15.56 -12.68 -46.56
CA ASP A 771 16.92 -12.40 -46.06
C ASP A 771 16.93 -11.40 -44.87
N THR A 772 15.78 -11.13 -44.25
CA THR A 772 15.70 -10.17 -43.13
C THR A 772 16.08 -10.82 -41.81
N GLU A 773 16.79 -10.05 -40.98
CA GLU A 773 17.21 -10.46 -39.64
C GLU A 773 16.21 -10.02 -38.57
N VAL A 774 15.29 -9.09 -38.87
CA VAL A 774 14.34 -8.54 -37.88
C VAL A 774 12.92 -8.61 -38.42
N PHE A 775 12.00 -9.09 -37.59
CA PHE A 775 10.56 -9.08 -37.88
C PHE A 775 9.74 -8.74 -36.64
N TYR A 776 8.47 -8.43 -36.86
CA TYR A 776 7.53 -7.91 -35.89
C TYR A 776 6.24 -8.71 -35.93
N ILE A 777 5.66 -8.93 -34.75
CA ILE A 777 4.26 -9.31 -34.60
C ILE A 777 3.49 -8.05 -34.18
N ALA A 778 2.63 -7.58 -35.07
CA ALA A 778 1.89 -6.33 -34.93
C ALA A 778 0.38 -6.59 -34.97
N ASP A 779 -0.41 -5.56 -34.66
CA ASP A 779 -1.88 -5.61 -34.71
C ASP A 779 -2.45 -6.79 -33.89
N TRP A 780 -1.81 -7.09 -32.75
CA TRP A 780 -2.24 -8.19 -31.90
C TRP A 780 -3.63 -7.91 -31.34
N HIS A 781 -4.48 -8.92 -31.33
CA HIS A 781 -5.72 -8.94 -30.57
C HIS A 781 -5.84 -10.28 -29.86
N GLY A 782 -6.01 -10.23 -28.55
CA GLY A 782 -6.09 -11.37 -27.66
C GLY A 782 -7.47 -11.55 -27.04
N THR A 783 -7.49 -12.15 -25.86
CA THR A 783 -8.70 -12.24 -25.00
C THR A 783 -8.92 -11.00 -24.13
N THR A 784 -7.95 -10.08 -24.08
CA THR A 784 -8.00 -8.86 -23.25
C THR A 784 -7.76 -7.60 -24.08
N ASP A 785 -8.36 -6.47 -23.67
CA ASP A 785 -8.19 -5.16 -24.33
C ASP A 785 -6.90 -4.42 -23.89
N GLY A 786 -5.87 -5.16 -23.45
CA GLY A 786 -4.59 -4.66 -22.93
C GLY A 786 -3.42 -5.60 -23.27
N CYS A 787 -2.39 -5.67 -22.42
CA CYS A 787 -1.33 -6.66 -22.59
C CYS A 787 -1.87 -8.09 -22.37
N ASP A 788 -1.88 -8.90 -23.42
CA ASP A 788 -2.45 -10.24 -23.40
C ASP A 788 -1.47 -11.20 -22.73
N GLN A 789 -1.76 -11.51 -21.47
CA GLN A 789 -1.01 -12.49 -20.67
C GLN A 789 -1.59 -13.91 -20.79
N THR A 790 -2.63 -14.09 -21.61
CA THR A 790 -3.27 -15.38 -21.84
C THR A 790 -2.41 -16.22 -22.78
N PHE A 791 -1.82 -15.57 -23.80
CA PHE A 791 -0.97 -16.20 -24.79
C PHE A 791 0.42 -15.61 -24.79
N SER A 792 1.42 -16.48 -24.85
CA SER A 792 2.79 -16.10 -25.15
C SER A 792 3.06 -16.24 -26.65
N VAL A 793 3.88 -15.34 -27.20
CA VAL A 793 4.29 -15.32 -28.62
C VAL A 793 5.80 -15.44 -28.68
N ASN A 794 6.33 -16.56 -29.15
CA ASN A 794 7.76 -16.84 -29.04
C ASN A 794 8.34 -17.39 -30.34
N LEU A 795 9.61 -17.11 -30.57
CA LEU A 795 10.38 -17.76 -31.62
C LEU A 795 10.96 -19.05 -31.05
N VAL A 796 10.54 -20.20 -31.58
CA VAL A 796 10.85 -21.52 -31.02
C VAL A 796 12.37 -21.70 -30.89
N GLY A 797 12.83 -21.94 -29.67
CA GLY A 797 14.25 -22.17 -29.36
C GLY A 797 15.13 -20.91 -29.36
N VAL A 798 14.56 -19.72 -29.55
CA VAL A 798 15.29 -18.44 -29.53
C VAL A 798 14.78 -17.54 -28.42
N SER A 799 13.46 -17.38 -28.30
CA SER A 799 12.84 -16.54 -27.27
C SER A 799 11.81 -17.31 -26.46
N HIS A 800 11.46 -16.77 -25.30
CA HIS A 800 10.43 -17.28 -24.40
C HIS A 800 9.73 -16.11 -23.71
N SER A 801 8.50 -16.34 -23.24
CA SER A 801 7.74 -15.43 -22.37
C SER A 801 7.50 -14.01 -22.92
N ASN A 802 7.29 -13.83 -24.23
CA ASN A 802 6.84 -12.54 -24.76
C ASN A 802 5.30 -12.47 -24.77
N PHE A 803 4.74 -11.38 -24.23
CA PHE A 803 3.31 -11.17 -24.06
C PHE A 803 2.87 -9.95 -24.87
N PRO A 804 2.24 -10.15 -26.04
CA PRO A 804 1.85 -9.06 -26.91
C PRO A 804 0.70 -8.25 -26.29
N CYS A 805 0.67 -6.96 -26.53
CA CYS A 805 -0.46 -6.12 -26.13
C CYS A 805 -1.40 -5.87 -27.28
N THR A 806 -2.67 -5.63 -26.99
CA THR A 806 -3.67 -5.31 -28.00
C THR A 806 -3.24 -4.06 -28.79
N ASN A 807 -3.14 -4.19 -30.11
CA ASN A 807 -2.50 -3.25 -31.06
C ASN A 807 -1.00 -2.97 -30.83
N GLY A 808 -0.37 -3.68 -29.89
CA GLY A 808 1.05 -3.62 -29.59
C GLY A 808 1.91 -4.33 -30.64
N ILE A 809 3.22 -4.14 -30.51
CA ILE A 809 4.23 -4.69 -31.42
C ILE A 809 5.25 -5.47 -30.60
N VAL A 810 5.54 -6.70 -31.01
CA VAL A 810 6.64 -7.51 -30.47
C VAL A 810 7.70 -7.68 -31.55
N GLU A 811 8.93 -7.25 -31.26
CA GLU A 811 10.08 -7.35 -32.18
C GLU A 811 10.86 -8.64 -31.90
N PHE A 812 11.32 -9.30 -32.96
CA PHE A 812 12.15 -10.49 -32.90
C PHE A 812 13.34 -10.35 -33.85
N THR A 813 14.52 -10.78 -33.39
CA THR A 813 15.74 -10.86 -34.18
C THR A 813 16.11 -12.32 -34.45
N ILE A 814 16.38 -12.65 -35.71
CA ILE A 814 16.78 -13.97 -36.18
C ILE A 814 18.31 -14.12 -36.02
N PRO A 815 18.78 -15.11 -35.25
CA PRO A 815 20.22 -15.31 -35.04
C PRO A 815 20.99 -15.81 -36.27
N ASP A 816 20.33 -16.48 -37.20
CA ASP A 816 20.94 -17.09 -38.39
C ASP A 816 19.92 -17.20 -39.53
N VAL A 817 19.93 -16.26 -40.49
CA VAL A 817 18.99 -16.21 -41.62
C VAL A 817 19.04 -17.43 -42.54
N SER A 818 20.07 -18.27 -42.44
CA SER A 818 20.16 -19.52 -43.21
C SER A 818 19.31 -20.66 -42.63
N ARG A 819 18.80 -20.50 -41.40
CA ARG A 819 17.96 -21.48 -40.72
C ARG A 819 16.47 -21.16 -40.85
N ARG A 820 15.65 -22.21 -40.77
CA ARG A 820 14.19 -22.07 -40.68
C ARG A 820 13.76 -21.99 -39.22
N TYR A 821 12.85 -21.08 -38.94
CA TYR A 821 12.31 -20.85 -37.61
C TYR A 821 10.79 -20.98 -37.60
N GLN A 822 10.24 -21.23 -36.41
CA GLN A 822 8.81 -21.27 -36.16
C GLN A 822 8.43 -20.24 -35.12
N LEU A 823 7.32 -19.54 -35.36
CA LEU A 823 6.65 -18.74 -34.35
C LEU A 823 5.66 -19.61 -33.59
N GLU A 824 5.70 -19.59 -32.27
CA GLU A 824 4.80 -20.32 -31.39
C GLU A 824 3.89 -19.35 -30.63
N ILE A 825 2.60 -19.66 -30.64
CA ILE A 825 1.59 -19.03 -29.79
C ILE A 825 1.12 -20.09 -28.79
N ALA A 826 1.41 -19.89 -27.50
CA ALA A 826 1.14 -20.89 -26.47
C ALA A 826 0.37 -20.31 -25.28
N SER A 827 -0.52 -21.10 -24.69
CA SER A 827 -1.15 -20.80 -23.40
C SER A 827 -0.07 -20.62 -22.33
N ALA A 828 -0.05 -19.47 -21.66
CA ALA A 828 0.96 -19.15 -20.65
C ALA A 828 0.51 -19.41 -19.20
N SER A 829 -0.80 -19.40 -18.95
CA SER A 829 -1.42 -19.50 -17.61
C SER A 829 -2.70 -20.34 -17.63
N THR A 830 -2.72 -21.40 -18.44
CA THR A 830 -3.93 -22.22 -18.77
C THR A 830 -5.00 -21.50 -19.58
N GLY A 831 -4.68 -20.31 -20.08
CA GLY A 831 -5.57 -19.46 -20.87
C GLY A 831 -5.98 -20.06 -22.23
N THR A 832 -7.26 -19.93 -22.57
CA THR A 832 -7.82 -20.34 -23.86
C THR A 832 -8.63 -19.20 -24.45
N GLY A 833 -8.71 -19.12 -25.79
CA GLY A 833 -9.40 -18.02 -26.44
C GLY A 833 -8.84 -17.63 -27.82
N PRO A 834 -9.55 -16.75 -28.54
CA PRO A 834 -9.13 -16.31 -29.86
C PRO A 834 -7.92 -15.38 -29.79
N PHE A 835 -7.10 -15.41 -30.83
CA PHE A 835 -6.06 -14.40 -31.07
C PHE A 835 -5.98 -14.05 -32.56
N SER A 836 -5.48 -12.85 -32.87
CA SER A 836 -5.08 -12.48 -34.22
C SER A 836 -3.87 -11.55 -34.24
N PHE A 837 -3.09 -11.56 -35.31
CA PHE A 837 -1.93 -10.67 -35.50
C PHE A 837 -1.51 -10.55 -36.96
N THR A 838 -0.61 -9.60 -37.26
CA THR A 838 0.06 -9.43 -38.55
C THR A 838 1.57 -9.53 -38.40
N LEU A 839 2.23 -10.34 -39.23
CA LEU A 839 3.69 -10.41 -39.31
C LEU A 839 4.23 -9.32 -40.25
N ILE A 840 5.18 -8.51 -39.79
CA ILE A 840 5.83 -7.45 -40.58
C ILE A 840 7.34 -7.61 -40.51
N THR A 841 8.07 -7.52 -41.61
CA THR A 841 9.55 -7.57 -41.60
C THR A 841 10.17 -6.18 -41.60
N ALA A 842 11.35 -6.05 -40.98
CA ALA A 842 12.20 -4.87 -41.13
C ALA A 842 12.75 -4.79 -42.55
N LYS A 843 12.78 -3.57 -43.09
CA LYS A 843 13.17 -3.25 -44.48
C LYS A 843 14.17 -2.10 -44.46
N PRO A 844 15.45 -2.37 -44.13
CA PRO A 844 16.47 -1.32 -44.05
C PRO A 844 16.89 -0.86 -45.44
N HIS A 845 17.00 0.46 -45.61
CA HIS A 845 17.49 1.13 -46.80
C HIS A 845 18.66 2.04 -46.42
N THR A 846 19.86 1.73 -46.90
CA THR A 846 21.05 2.52 -46.57
C THR A 846 21.44 3.44 -47.72
N ALA A 847 21.74 4.71 -47.40
CA ALA A 847 22.27 5.68 -48.35
C ALA A 847 23.39 6.52 -47.71
N PRO A 848 24.45 6.89 -48.45
CA PRO A 848 25.47 7.80 -47.93
C PRO A 848 24.93 9.22 -47.83
N ALA A 849 25.35 9.96 -46.80
CA ALA A 849 24.98 11.35 -46.59
C ALA A 849 26.16 12.21 -46.10
N ALA A 850 26.27 13.42 -46.68
CA ALA A 850 27.29 14.39 -46.31
C ALA A 850 26.75 15.39 -45.28
N LEU A 851 27.63 15.93 -44.42
CA LEU A 851 27.29 17.05 -43.56
C LEU A 851 26.88 18.26 -44.41
N GLY A 852 25.89 19.01 -43.94
CA GLY A 852 25.23 20.10 -44.64
C GLY A 852 24.12 19.68 -45.60
N ALA A 853 23.96 18.38 -45.90
CA ALA A 853 22.92 17.90 -46.81
C ALA A 853 21.53 18.02 -46.19
N THR A 854 20.58 18.58 -46.94
CA THR A 854 19.16 18.49 -46.63
C THR A 854 18.60 17.20 -47.23
N ILE A 855 18.10 16.33 -46.35
CA ILE A 855 17.52 15.04 -46.65
C ILE A 855 16.01 15.15 -46.52
N THR A 856 15.29 14.65 -47.52
CA THR A 856 13.84 14.50 -47.50
C THR A 856 13.47 13.11 -47.96
N GLY A 857 12.65 12.41 -47.21
CA GLY A 857 12.25 11.04 -47.50
C GLY A 857 10.84 10.72 -47.03
N ARG A 858 10.44 9.46 -47.20
CA ARG A 858 9.17 8.94 -46.71
C ARG A 858 9.32 7.46 -46.38
N ILE A 859 8.94 7.08 -45.17
CA ILE A 859 8.67 5.70 -44.81
C ILE A 859 7.37 5.30 -45.53
N GLN A 860 7.48 4.50 -46.59
CA GLN A 860 6.39 4.12 -47.49
C GLN A 860 5.69 2.83 -47.09
N SER A 861 6.39 1.95 -46.36
CA SER A 861 5.86 0.65 -45.94
C SER A 861 6.14 0.40 -44.45
N ARG A 862 5.30 -0.42 -43.82
CA ARG A 862 5.48 -0.81 -42.41
C ARG A 862 6.79 -1.61 -42.28
N GLY A 863 7.59 -1.27 -41.27
CA GLY A 863 8.91 -1.85 -41.05
C GLY A 863 10.04 -1.25 -41.90
N GLN A 864 9.79 -0.23 -42.74
CA GLN A 864 10.86 0.47 -43.46
C GLN A 864 11.70 1.32 -42.52
N GLU A 865 13.03 1.26 -42.72
CA GLU A 865 14.03 2.05 -42.02
C GLU A 865 14.98 2.67 -43.04
N ASP A 866 15.21 3.98 -42.98
CA ASP A 866 16.11 4.67 -43.89
C ASP A 866 17.38 5.11 -43.11
N ALA A 867 18.49 4.41 -43.34
CA ALA A 867 19.77 4.64 -42.70
C ALA A 867 20.70 5.53 -43.55
N TYR A 868 21.03 6.70 -43.04
CA TYR A 868 21.89 7.68 -43.70
C TYR A 868 23.31 7.65 -43.13
N GLU A 869 24.22 6.97 -43.82
CA GLU A 869 25.61 6.79 -43.37
C GLU A 869 26.42 8.09 -43.50
N LEU A 870 27.03 8.50 -42.40
CA LEU A 870 27.79 9.73 -42.27
C LEU A 870 29.19 9.59 -42.88
N SER A 871 29.76 10.73 -43.27
CA SER A 871 31.15 10.79 -43.76
C SER A 871 32.14 10.36 -42.67
N ALA A 872 33.27 9.75 -43.07
CA ALA A 872 34.30 9.31 -42.12
C ALA A 872 34.95 10.49 -41.38
N GLY A 873 35.37 10.26 -40.13
CA GLY A 873 36.07 11.26 -39.31
C GLY A 873 35.17 12.37 -38.74
N VAL A 874 33.85 12.25 -38.87
CA VAL A 874 32.89 13.16 -38.23
C VAL A 874 32.92 12.93 -36.72
N SER A 875 33.11 14.00 -35.95
CA SER A 875 33.22 13.95 -34.48
C SER A 875 31.90 14.25 -33.76
N ALA A 876 30.93 14.84 -34.46
CA ALA A 876 29.58 15.03 -33.96
C ALA A 876 28.59 15.22 -35.12
N VAL A 877 27.31 14.89 -34.90
CA VAL A 877 26.25 15.09 -35.89
C VAL A 877 25.07 15.84 -35.27
N THR A 878 24.53 16.81 -36.02
CA THR A 878 23.28 17.50 -35.68
C THR A 878 22.26 17.30 -36.79
N LEU A 879 20.99 17.11 -36.45
CA LEU A 879 19.88 17.18 -37.40
C LEU A 879 19.13 18.48 -37.14
N THR A 880 18.99 19.30 -38.18
CA THR A 880 18.36 20.62 -38.13
C THR A 880 17.28 20.74 -39.21
N LYS A 881 16.47 21.81 -39.20
CA LYS A 881 15.44 22.07 -40.22
C LYS A 881 14.47 20.89 -40.43
N THR A 882 13.92 20.37 -39.34
CA THR A 882 13.06 19.17 -39.31
C THR A 882 11.58 19.44 -39.59
N SER A 883 11.25 20.55 -40.25
CA SER A 883 9.87 21.07 -40.36
C SER A 883 9.01 20.38 -41.43
N GLY A 884 9.41 19.21 -41.93
CA GLY A 884 8.76 18.49 -43.04
C GLY A 884 8.52 17.02 -42.77
N CYS A 885 8.33 16.64 -41.51
CA CYS A 885 8.13 15.25 -41.11
C CYS A 885 6.82 15.01 -40.34
N ASP A 886 6.35 13.76 -40.35
CA ASP A 886 5.16 13.31 -39.63
C ASP A 886 5.53 12.84 -38.20
N ALA A 887 4.62 13.04 -37.23
CA ALA A 887 4.89 12.91 -35.79
C ALA A 887 5.40 11.53 -35.33
N ASP A 888 5.04 10.46 -36.05
CA ASP A 888 5.43 9.09 -35.73
C ASP A 888 6.78 8.67 -36.35
N ILE A 889 7.54 9.63 -36.90
CA ILE A 889 8.87 9.39 -37.48
C ILE A 889 9.97 9.80 -36.50
N PHE A 890 10.86 8.84 -36.24
CA PHE A 890 11.93 8.94 -35.26
C PHE A 890 13.29 8.89 -35.95
N ALA A 891 14.26 9.57 -35.37
CA ALA A 891 15.66 9.52 -35.76
C ALA A 891 16.51 8.92 -34.64
N GLU A 892 17.42 8.06 -35.04
CA GLU A 892 18.41 7.41 -34.20
C GLU A 892 19.80 7.67 -34.78
N VAL A 893 20.83 7.54 -33.96
CA VAL A 893 22.22 7.54 -34.44
C VAL A 893 22.82 6.20 -34.09
N HIS A 894 23.30 5.47 -35.08
CA HIS A 894 23.86 4.14 -34.96
C HIS A 894 25.36 4.16 -35.20
N ASP A 895 26.10 3.40 -34.41
CA ASP A 895 27.46 2.97 -34.68
C ASP A 895 27.40 1.67 -35.47
N LEU A 896 27.59 1.77 -36.78
CA LEU A 896 27.53 0.63 -37.69
C LEU A 896 28.75 -0.29 -37.55
N THR A 897 29.83 0.19 -36.93
CA THR A 897 31.05 -0.62 -36.72
C THR A 897 30.94 -1.46 -35.46
N ALA A 898 30.37 -0.87 -34.40
CA ALA A 898 30.12 -1.54 -33.14
C ALA A 898 28.76 -2.26 -33.09
N ASP A 899 27.96 -2.18 -34.16
CA ASP A 899 26.59 -2.70 -34.24
C ASP A 899 25.74 -2.28 -33.02
N SER A 900 25.70 -0.97 -32.76
CA SER A 900 25.05 -0.44 -31.56
C SER A 900 24.37 0.90 -31.79
N VAL A 901 23.29 1.15 -31.07
CA VAL A 901 22.61 2.46 -31.06
C VAL A 901 23.39 3.43 -30.18
N LEU A 902 23.80 4.57 -30.74
CA LEU A 902 24.41 5.68 -30.00
C LEU A 902 23.39 6.63 -29.43
N VAL A 903 22.34 6.92 -30.18
CA VAL A 903 21.29 7.81 -29.74
C VAL A 903 20.00 7.09 -30.05
N GLY A 904 19.23 6.80 -29.00
CA GLY A 904 17.93 6.12 -29.09
C GLY A 904 16.90 6.94 -29.87
N SER A 905 15.72 6.37 -30.04
CA SER A 905 14.67 6.92 -30.90
C SER A 905 14.20 8.30 -30.42
N ASN A 906 14.55 9.35 -31.16
CA ASN A 906 14.10 10.70 -30.88
C ASN A 906 13.05 11.14 -31.90
N PRO A 907 11.94 11.79 -31.50
CA PRO A 907 10.99 12.34 -32.45
C PRO A 907 11.71 13.33 -33.37
N LEU A 908 11.67 13.07 -34.68
CA LEU A 908 12.38 13.88 -35.65
C LEU A 908 11.75 15.29 -35.77
N CYS A 909 10.43 15.39 -35.60
CA CYS A 909 9.67 16.57 -35.99
C CYS A 909 9.66 17.70 -34.98
N GLY A 910 9.92 18.91 -35.49
CA GLY A 910 9.95 20.12 -34.69
C GLY A 910 11.21 20.29 -33.86
N ASN A 911 12.11 19.29 -33.87
CA ASN A 911 13.27 19.25 -32.98
C ASN A 911 14.57 19.51 -33.74
N ARG A 912 15.48 20.25 -33.10
CA ARG A 912 16.90 20.17 -33.42
C ARG A 912 17.48 19.02 -32.61
N LEU A 913 18.02 18.01 -33.28
CA LEU A 913 18.60 16.85 -32.63
C LEU A 913 20.13 16.96 -32.67
N GLY A 914 20.80 16.83 -31.53
CA GLY A 914 22.26 16.99 -31.41
C GLY A 914 22.72 18.43 -31.10
N PRO A 915 24.03 18.69 -31.06
CA PRO A 915 25.10 17.83 -31.59
C PRO A 915 25.31 16.57 -30.75
N TYR A 916 25.28 15.42 -31.42
CA TYR A 916 25.58 14.13 -30.81
C TYR A 916 27.05 13.79 -31.06
N PRO A 917 27.87 13.64 -30.01
CA PRO A 917 29.28 13.29 -30.17
C PRO A 917 29.42 11.86 -30.71
N LEU A 918 30.31 11.71 -31.69
CA LEU A 918 30.68 10.43 -32.30
C LEU A 918 32.03 10.01 -31.70
N PRO A 919 32.05 9.04 -30.77
CA PRO A 919 33.18 8.86 -29.85
C PRO A 919 34.47 8.40 -30.52
N ASP A 920 34.38 7.65 -31.62
CA ASP A 920 35.52 7.09 -32.32
C ASP A 920 35.52 7.53 -33.79
N PRO A 921 36.48 8.38 -34.21
CA PRO A 921 36.52 8.89 -35.58
C PRO A 921 36.85 7.83 -36.64
N THR A 922 37.25 6.62 -36.22
CA THR A 922 37.50 5.47 -37.11
C THR A 922 36.25 4.63 -37.37
N HIS A 923 35.20 4.81 -36.57
CA HIS A 923 33.95 4.09 -36.73
C HIS A 923 33.06 4.70 -37.81
N ARG A 924 32.22 3.85 -38.40
CA ARG A 924 31.16 4.21 -39.34
C ARG A 924 29.87 4.47 -38.57
N TYR A 925 29.23 5.59 -38.88
CA TYR A 925 28.02 6.04 -38.19
C TYR A 925 26.89 6.27 -39.17
N ALA A 926 25.65 6.03 -38.76
CA ALA A 926 24.48 6.39 -39.56
C ALA A 926 23.39 7.06 -38.73
N VAL A 927 22.63 7.93 -39.36
CA VAL A 927 21.36 8.42 -38.84
C VAL A 927 20.25 7.54 -39.39
N VAL A 928 19.58 6.79 -38.53
CA VAL A 928 18.51 5.86 -38.94
C VAL A 928 17.16 6.51 -38.70
N ILE A 929 16.34 6.58 -39.74
CA ILE A 929 14.98 7.13 -39.69
C ILE A 929 13.97 5.99 -39.80
N ARG A 930 13.14 5.80 -38.77
CA ARG A 930 12.10 4.75 -38.73
C ARG A 930 10.87 5.20 -37.96
N SER A 931 9.79 4.43 -38.06
CA SER A 931 8.66 4.53 -37.15
C SER A 931 8.69 3.37 -36.16
N ILE A 932 8.88 3.65 -34.88
CA ILE A 932 8.84 2.62 -33.83
C ILE A 932 7.43 2.00 -33.63
N PHE A 933 6.38 2.66 -34.16
CA PHE A 933 5.01 2.14 -34.19
C PHE A 933 4.61 1.50 -35.55
N LEU A 934 5.59 1.20 -36.42
CA LEU A 934 5.38 0.65 -37.76
C LEU A 934 4.38 1.44 -38.63
N LYS A 935 4.32 2.77 -38.47
CA LYS A 935 3.55 3.71 -39.28
C LYS A 935 4.35 4.17 -40.50
N THR A 936 3.64 4.74 -41.47
CA THR A 936 4.23 5.37 -42.66
C THR A 936 4.17 6.87 -42.50
N GLY A 937 5.14 7.58 -43.04
CA GLY A 937 5.21 9.03 -42.85
C GLY A 937 6.37 9.68 -43.59
N ARG A 938 6.21 10.97 -43.90
CA ARG A 938 7.25 11.78 -44.54
C ARG A 938 8.27 12.22 -43.51
N TYR A 939 9.48 12.52 -43.98
CA TYR A 939 10.46 13.22 -43.18
C TYR A 939 11.36 14.15 -43.95
N ALA A 940 11.90 15.13 -43.23
CA ALA A 940 12.88 16.08 -43.74
C ALA A 940 13.80 16.51 -42.61
N PHE A 941 15.10 16.63 -42.87
CA PHE A 941 16.09 17.19 -41.96
C PHE A 941 17.34 17.63 -42.71
N THR A 942 18.21 18.40 -42.07
CA THR A 942 19.52 18.78 -42.58
C THR A 942 20.59 18.29 -41.62
N LEU A 943 21.52 17.47 -42.12
CA LEU A 943 22.69 17.04 -41.37
C LEU A 943 23.62 18.24 -41.18
N GLY A 944 24.13 18.44 -39.98
CA GLY A 944 24.99 19.55 -39.61
C GLY A 944 26.07 19.17 -38.62
#